data_AF-A0A401Q5I3-F1
#
_entry.id   AF-A0A401Q5I3-F1
#
_cell.length_a   1.000
_cell.length_b   1.000
_cell.length_c   1.000
_cell.angle_alpha   90.00
_cell.angle_beta   90.00
_cell.angle_gamma   90.00
#
_symmetry.space_group_name_H-M   'P 1'
#
loop_
_entity.id
_entity.type
_entity.pdbx_description
1 polymer ?
#
loop_
_entity_poly.entity_id
_entity_poly.type
_entity_poly.pdbx_seq_one_letter_code
_entity_poly.pdbx_strand_id
1 'polypeptide(L)'
;EVVDSMVQHFKVQIFGERRPVYDGKRSLYTADPIPVSTTGVDLEVTLPGEGKDRIFRVSIKFVSRVSWHLLHEVLTGRSMPELLPGLDLDKPLSTNPVHAVDVVLRHLPSMKYTPVGRSFFSAPEGYDHPLGGGREVWFGFHQSVRPAMWKMMLNIDVSATAFYKAQPVIQFMCEVLDIHNIDEQPRPLTDSHRVKFTKEIKGLKVEVTHCGPMRRKYRVCNVTRRPASHQTFPLQLESGQTVECTVAQYFKQKYNLQLKYPHLPCLQVGQEQKHTYLPLEVCNIVAGQRCIKKLTDNQTSTMIKATARSAPDRQEEISKLVKSANYDDDPFVQEFQFKVRDEMAHVTGRVLPAPMLQYGGRVEPSHFRLQTNRTVATPSHGVWDMRGKQFHTGVEIKMWAIACFAAQRQCREEVLKSFTDQLRKISKDAGMPIQGQPCFCKYAQGADSVEPMFRHLKNTYSGLQLVIVILPGKTPVYAEVKRVGDTLLGMATQCVQVKNVVKTSPQTLSNLCLKINVKLGGINNILVPHQRPSVFQQPVIFLGADVTHPPAGDGKKPSIAAVVGSMDAHPSRYCATVRVQRPRQEIIQDLASMVRELLIQFYKSTRFKPTRIIFYRDGVSEGQFRQVLYCELLAIREACISLEKDYQPGITYIVVQKRHHTRLFCADKNERVRTRT
;
A
#
# COMPACT_ATOMS: atom_id res chain seq x y z
N GLU A 1 12.61 -27.77 -1.55
CA GLU A 1 12.71 -28.85 -2.56
C GLU A 1 14.16 -29.15 -2.97
N VAL A 2 14.82 -28.36 -3.83
CA VAL A 2 16.19 -28.70 -4.30
C VAL A 2 17.17 -28.86 -3.13
N VAL A 3 17.22 -27.86 -2.24
CA VAL A 3 18.13 -27.90 -1.08
C VAL A 3 17.74 -29.02 -0.11
N ASP A 4 16.46 -29.26 0.16
CA ASP A 4 16.05 -30.35 1.06
C ASP A 4 16.44 -31.72 0.51
N SER A 5 16.24 -31.94 -0.79
CA SER A 5 16.66 -33.17 -1.48
C SER A 5 18.18 -33.33 -1.46
N MET A 6 18.94 -32.25 -1.65
CA MET A 6 20.39 -32.24 -1.52
C MET A 6 20.84 -32.63 -0.10
N VAL A 7 20.21 -32.07 0.93
CA VAL A 7 20.55 -32.35 2.33
C VAL A 7 20.29 -33.81 2.68
N GLN A 8 19.19 -34.38 2.19
CA GLN A 8 18.85 -35.79 2.38
C GLN A 8 19.81 -36.72 1.60
N HIS A 9 20.08 -36.41 0.33
CA HIS A 9 20.88 -37.26 -0.54
C HIS A 9 22.37 -37.26 -0.14
N PHE A 10 22.91 -36.10 0.21
CA PHE A 10 24.31 -35.93 0.62
C PHE A 10 24.48 -35.93 2.15
N LYS A 11 23.56 -36.57 2.88
CA LYS A 11 23.58 -36.64 4.36
C LYS A 11 24.90 -37.21 4.86
N VAL A 12 25.32 -38.37 4.38
CA VAL A 12 26.54 -39.05 4.88
C VAL A 12 27.82 -38.28 4.51
N GLN A 13 27.87 -37.70 3.30
CA GLN A 13 29.09 -37.10 2.75
C GLN A 13 29.35 -35.68 3.29
N ILE A 14 28.29 -34.88 3.51
CA ILE A 14 28.43 -33.45 3.79
C ILE A 14 27.72 -33.06 5.09
N PHE A 15 26.44 -33.38 5.23
CA PHE A 15 25.62 -32.75 6.27
C PHE A 15 25.69 -33.48 7.63
N GLY A 16 25.94 -34.79 7.64
CA GLY A 16 25.85 -35.62 8.83
C GLY A 16 24.45 -35.56 9.45
N GLU A 17 24.38 -35.41 10.78
CA GLU A 17 23.13 -35.17 11.49
C GLU A 17 22.71 -33.69 11.55
N ARG A 18 23.49 -32.79 10.95
CA ARG A 18 23.24 -31.35 11.00
C ARG A 18 22.01 -30.98 10.20
N ARG A 19 21.30 -29.96 10.67
CA ARG A 19 20.08 -29.44 10.03
C ARG A 19 20.33 -28.03 9.47
N PRO A 20 20.85 -27.92 8.23
CA PRO A 20 21.10 -26.62 7.63
C PRO A 20 19.80 -25.85 7.42
N VAL A 21 19.88 -24.53 7.55
CA VAL A 21 18.78 -23.60 7.21
C VAL A 21 19.14 -22.79 5.98
N TYR A 22 18.13 -22.45 5.18
CA TYR A 22 18.31 -21.85 3.87
C TYR A 22 17.35 -20.68 3.64
N ASP A 23 17.86 -19.59 3.05
CA ASP A 23 17.12 -18.36 2.77
C ASP A 23 16.23 -18.42 1.50
N GLY A 24 16.22 -19.55 0.80
CA GLY A 24 15.49 -19.74 -0.46
C GLY A 24 16.23 -19.17 -1.69
N LYS A 25 17.43 -18.61 -1.53
CA LYS A 25 18.20 -17.94 -2.59
C LYS A 25 19.64 -18.42 -2.72
N ARG A 26 20.50 -18.07 -1.77
CA ARG A 26 21.97 -18.25 -1.88
C ARG A 26 22.67 -18.49 -0.53
N SER A 27 21.98 -18.26 0.59
CA SER A 27 22.60 -18.32 1.92
C SER A 27 22.12 -19.56 2.66
N LEU A 28 23.07 -20.43 3.00
CA LEU A 28 22.84 -21.63 3.80
C LEU A 28 23.69 -21.53 5.07
N TYR A 29 23.09 -21.80 6.23
CA TYR A 29 23.74 -21.73 7.52
C TYR A 29 23.67 -23.09 8.21
N THR A 30 24.74 -23.44 8.93
CA THR A 30 24.80 -24.60 9.82
C THR A 30 25.28 -24.14 11.19
N ALA A 31 24.82 -24.80 12.25
CA ALA A 31 25.29 -24.51 13.61
C ALA A 31 26.77 -24.88 13.77
N ASP A 32 27.14 -26.05 13.24
CA ASP A 32 28.51 -26.56 13.20
C ASP A 32 29.11 -26.55 11.78
N PRO A 33 30.45 -26.49 11.64
CA PRO A 33 31.11 -26.60 10.33
C PRO A 33 30.77 -27.90 9.60
N ILE A 34 30.55 -27.80 8.29
CA ILE A 34 30.47 -28.92 7.33
C ILE A 34 31.80 -29.04 6.56
N PRO A 35 32.13 -30.21 5.97
CA PRO A 35 33.39 -30.43 5.26
C PRO A 35 33.40 -29.76 3.87
N VAL A 36 33.17 -28.45 3.82
CA VAL A 36 33.16 -27.63 2.61
C VAL A 36 34.13 -26.45 2.81
N SER A 37 35.10 -26.34 1.91
CA SER A 37 36.10 -25.27 1.92
C SER A 37 35.63 -24.02 1.15
N THR A 38 36.51 -23.03 1.03
CA THR A 38 36.30 -21.83 0.22
C THR A 38 36.31 -22.11 -1.30
N THR A 39 36.96 -23.19 -1.76
CA THR A 39 36.95 -23.59 -3.17
C THR A 39 35.59 -24.16 -3.59
N GLY A 40 34.87 -24.74 -2.63
CA GLY A 40 33.52 -25.26 -2.79
C GLY A 40 33.44 -26.71 -3.25
N VAL A 41 32.21 -27.21 -3.27
CA VAL A 41 31.84 -28.53 -3.81
C VAL A 41 30.64 -28.37 -4.72
N ASP A 42 30.72 -28.98 -5.90
CA ASP A 42 29.61 -29.04 -6.86
C ASP A 42 28.87 -30.37 -6.71
N LEU A 43 27.55 -30.27 -6.59
CA LEU A 43 26.64 -31.38 -6.34
C LEU A 43 25.59 -31.43 -7.45
N GLU A 44 25.28 -32.64 -7.89
CA GLU A 44 24.16 -32.88 -8.80
C GLU A 44 22.97 -33.37 -7.99
N VAL A 45 21.86 -32.64 -8.07
CA VAL A 45 20.63 -32.91 -7.33
C VAL A 45 19.52 -33.19 -8.33
N THR A 46 18.99 -34.40 -8.28
CA THR A 46 17.91 -34.83 -9.15
C THR A 46 16.59 -34.74 -8.42
N LEU A 47 15.67 -33.92 -8.93
CA LEU A 47 14.30 -33.88 -8.46
C LEU A 47 13.38 -34.63 -9.42
N PRO A 48 12.39 -35.36 -8.90
CA PRO A 48 11.36 -35.96 -9.74
C PRO A 48 10.68 -34.84 -10.56
N GLY A 49 10.63 -35.05 -11.86
CA GLY A 49 9.94 -34.15 -12.79
C GLY A 49 8.72 -34.82 -13.39
N GLU A 50 7.80 -34.01 -13.91
CA GLU A 50 6.64 -34.50 -14.63
C GLU A 50 7.07 -34.97 -16.03
N GLY A 51 7.44 -36.25 -16.14
CA GLY A 51 7.82 -36.95 -17.39
C GLY A 51 9.32 -37.14 -17.58
N LYS A 52 10.15 -36.17 -17.17
CA LYS A 52 11.62 -36.31 -17.13
C LYS A 52 12.15 -35.68 -15.85
N ASP A 53 13.09 -36.36 -15.21
CA ASP A 53 13.75 -35.84 -14.01
C ASP A 53 14.44 -34.51 -14.28
N ARG A 54 14.37 -33.63 -13.28
CA ARG A 54 14.98 -32.31 -13.31
C ARG A 54 16.30 -32.38 -12.57
N ILE A 55 17.39 -32.25 -13.33
CA ILE A 55 18.74 -32.26 -12.80
C ILE A 55 19.17 -30.83 -12.53
N PHE A 56 19.63 -30.56 -11.31
CA PHE A 56 20.16 -29.28 -10.85
C PHE A 56 21.62 -29.44 -10.46
N ARG A 57 22.46 -28.48 -10.87
CA ARG A 57 23.84 -28.36 -10.37
C ARG A 57 23.87 -27.30 -9.28
N VAL A 58 24.31 -27.70 -8.09
CA VAL A 58 24.36 -26.85 -6.89
C VAL A 58 25.80 -26.75 -6.42
N SER A 59 26.31 -25.52 -6.26
CA SER A 59 27.65 -25.28 -5.73
C SER A 59 27.55 -24.74 -4.31
N ILE A 60 28.18 -25.41 -3.35
CA ILE A 60 28.26 -24.97 -1.95
C ILE A 60 29.68 -24.46 -1.68
N LYS A 61 29.80 -23.24 -1.15
CA LYS A 61 31.10 -22.61 -0.82
C LYS A 61 31.04 -22.03 0.58
N PHE A 62 32.09 -22.26 1.37
CA PHE A 62 32.24 -21.57 2.65
C PHE A 62 32.54 -20.09 2.40
N VAL A 63 31.79 -19.19 3.05
CA VAL A 63 31.92 -17.73 2.90
C VAL A 63 32.47 -17.08 4.16
N SER A 64 31.83 -17.32 5.32
CA SER A 64 32.19 -16.64 6.56
C SER A 64 31.63 -17.35 7.79
N ARG A 65 32.24 -17.13 8.95
CA ARG A 65 31.61 -17.42 10.26
C ARG A 65 30.78 -16.22 10.71
N VAL A 66 29.58 -16.49 11.22
CA VAL A 66 28.69 -15.48 11.82
C VAL A 66 28.85 -15.55 13.33
N SER A 67 29.19 -14.42 13.97
CA SER A 67 29.46 -14.37 15.41
C SER A 67 28.22 -13.94 16.20
N TRP A 68 27.66 -14.86 17.00
CA TRP A 68 26.62 -14.55 17.98
C TRP A 68 27.15 -13.69 19.13
N HIS A 69 28.42 -13.83 19.47
CA HIS A 69 29.08 -13.02 20.49
C HIS A 69 29.10 -11.54 20.11
N LEU A 70 29.49 -11.22 18.86
CA LEU A 70 29.46 -9.85 18.36
C LEU A 70 28.05 -9.26 18.37
N LEU A 71 27.04 -10.05 17.98
CA LEU A 71 25.65 -9.62 18.06
C LEU A 71 25.28 -9.25 19.50
N HIS A 72 25.63 -10.09 20.47
CA HIS A 72 25.36 -9.85 21.89
C HIS A 72 26.07 -8.59 22.43
N GLU A 73 27.33 -8.34 22.06
CA GLU A 73 28.04 -7.12 22.45
C GLU A 73 27.33 -5.85 21.96
N VAL A 74 26.83 -5.87 20.73
CA VAL A 74 26.10 -4.73 20.16
C VAL A 74 24.74 -4.54 20.85
N LEU A 75 24.00 -5.61 21.14
CA LEU A 75 22.71 -5.53 21.85
C LEU A 75 22.85 -5.03 23.28
N THR A 76 23.99 -5.28 23.91
CA THR A 76 24.32 -4.83 25.28
C THR A 76 25.05 -3.49 25.33
N GLY A 77 25.29 -2.86 24.17
CA GLY A 77 25.96 -1.56 24.07
C GLY A 77 27.45 -1.57 24.40
N ARG A 78 28.08 -2.76 24.43
CA ARG A 78 29.52 -2.92 24.65
C ARG A 78 30.36 -2.63 23.40
N SER A 79 29.73 -2.76 22.23
CA SER A 79 30.33 -2.52 20.92
C SER A 79 29.40 -1.64 20.07
N MET A 80 29.98 -0.82 19.18
CA MET A 80 29.20 0.07 18.32
C MET A 80 28.38 -0.71 17.26
N PRO A 81 27.13 -0.33 16.97
CA PRO A 81 26.30 -1.00 15.95
C PRO A 81 26.94 -1.04 14.56
N GLU A 82 27.78 -0.06 14.23
CA GLU A 82 28.53 0.05 12.98
C GLU A 82 29.49 -1.14 12.74
N LEU A 83 29.80 -1.91 13.79
CA LEU A 83 30.66 -3.10 13.72
C LEU A 83 29.90 -4.36 13.24
N LEU A 84 28.56 -4.37 13.17
CA LEU A 84 27.82 -5.51 12.61
C LEU A 84 28.06 -5.62 11.10
N PRO A 85 28.59 -6.76 10.59
CA PRO A 85 28.73 -7.01 9.17
C PRO A 85 27.36 -6.91 8.45
N GLY A 86 27.32 -6.27 7.28
CA GLY A 86 26.10 -6.02 6.51
C GLY A 86 25.43 -4.65 6.73
N LEU A 87 26.00 -3.79 7.60
CA LEU A 87 25.78 -2.32 7.56
C LEU A 87 26.75 -1.60 6.62
N ASP A 88 27.87 -2.26 6.34
CA ASP A 88 28.85 -1.88 5.31
C ASP A 88 28.36 -2.37 3.93
N LEU A 89 28.32 -1.47 2.94
CA LEU A 89 27.80 -1.79 1.59
C LEU A 89 28.64 -2.86 0.88
N ASP A 90 29.89 -3.02 1.31
CA ASP A 90 30.85 -3.94 0.69
C ASP A 90 30.79 -5.37 1.24
N LYS A 91 30.08 -5.61 2.36
CA LYS A 91 29.95 -6.95 2.97
C LYS A 91 28.62 -7.62 2.61
N PRO A 92 28.61 -8.92 2.24
CA PRO A 92 27.38 -9.63 1.93
C PRO A 92 26.40 -9.66 3.12
N LEU A 93 25.10 -9.51 2.86
CA LEU A 93 24.05 -9.63 3.88
C LEU A 93 24.10 -10.97 4.64
N SER A 94 24.60 -12.03 4.00
CA SER A 94 24.80 -13.36 4.60
C SER A 94 25.76 -13.38 5.78
N THR A 95 26.56 -12.32 5.95
CA THR A 95 27.48 -12.18 7.09
C THR A 95 26.82 -11.52 8.31
N ASN A 96 25.60 -10.97 8.14
CA ASN A 96 24.90 -10.25 9.19
C ASN A 96 24.24 -11.24 10.19
N PRO A 97 24.61 -11.20 11.49
CA PRO A 97 24.01 -12.08 12.49
C PRO A 97 22.48 -11.98 12.58
N VAL A 98 21.91 -10.78 12.44
CA VAL A 98 20.44 -10.58 12.47
C VAL A 98 19.78 -11.32 11.32
N HIS A 99 20.40 -11.31 10.13
CA HIS A 99 19.87 -12.01 8.96
C HIS A 99 19.94 -13.53 9.15
N ALA A 100 21.03 -14.06 9.69
CA ALA A 100 21.15 -15.48 9.98
C ALA A 100 20.08 -15.96 10.99
N VAL A 101 19.80 -15.19 12.05
CA VAL A 101 18.70 -15.49 12.98
C VAL A 101 17.34 -15.45 12.27
N ASP A 102 17.10 -14.49 11.38
CA ASP A 102 15.87 -14.44 10.57
C ASP A 102 15.73 -15.69 9.69
N VAL A 103 16.80 -16.17 9.07
CA VAL A 103 16.77 -17.38 8.23
C VAL A 103 16.47 -18.62 9.05
N VAL A 104 17.09 -18.79 10.22
CA VAL A 104 16.82 -19.93 11.12
C VAL A 104 15.33 -19.99 11.47
N LEU A 105 14.79 -18.91 12.02
CA LEU A 105 13.40 -18.89 12.51
C LEU A 105 12.37 -18.98 11.37
N ARG A 106 12.76 -18.70 10.12
CA ARG A 106 11.86 -18.70 8.95
C ARG A 106 11.95 -19.97 8.11
N HIS A 107 12.91 -20.84 8.37
CA HIS A 107 13.18 -21.99 7.50
C HIS A 107 11.97 -22.95 7.44
N LEU A 108 11.53 -23.49 8.58
CA LEU A 108 10.39 -24.40 8.63
C LEU A 108 9.07 -23.75 8.16
N PRO A 109 8.71 -22.52 8.60
CA PRO A 109 7.53 -21.83 8.07
C PRO A 109 7.56 -21.65 6.54
N SER A 110 8.73 -21.44 5.94
CA SER A 110 8.88 -21.29 4.48
C SER A 110 8.62 -22.58 3.71
N MET A 111 8.76 -23.74 4.36
CA MET A 111 8.45 -25.05 3.79
C MET A 111 6.99 -25.44 4.00
N LYS A 112 6.41 -25.06 5.15
CA LYS A 112 5.05 -25.44 5.54
C LYS A 112 3.96 -24.55 4.94
N TYR A 113 4.25 -23.26 4.79
CA TYR A 113 3.29 -22.25 4.36
C TYR A 113 3.66 -21.63 3.01
N THR A 114 2.77 -20.83 2.45
CA THR A 114 3.10 -20.02 1.26
C THR A 114 3.78 -18.71 1.69
N PRO A 115 5.09 -18.53 1.44
CA PRO A 115 5.79 -17.30 1.81
C PRO A 115 5.40 -16.15 0.88
N VAL A 116 5.09 -15.01 1.48
CA VAL A 116 4.79 -13.74 0.80
C VAL A 116 5.54 -12.63 1.51
N GLY A 117 6.71 -12.26 0.97
CA GLY A 117 7.58 -11.28 1.60
C GLY A 117 8.08 -11.77 2.97
N ARG A 118 7.71 -11.08 4.04
CA ARG A 118 8.00 -11.45 5.43
C ARG A 118 6.84 -12.17 6.14
N SER A 119 5.80 -12.52 5.40
CA SER A 119 4.61 -13.19 5.93
C SER A 119 4.45 -14.60 5.35
N PHE A 120 3.70 -15.43 6.06
CA PHE A 120 3.40 -16.82 5.74
C PHE A 120 1.89 -17.01 5.75
N PHE A 121 1.33 -17.64 4.72
CA PHE A 121 -0.11 -17.82 4.54
C PHE A 121 -0.46 -19.27 4.26
N SER A 122 -1.63 -19.71 4.73
CA SER A 122 -2.20 -21.02 4.45
C SER A 122 -3.58 -20.88 3.82
N ALA A 123 -4.00 -21.92 3.11
CA ALA A 123 -5.38 -22.01 2.65
C ALA A 123 -6.34 -22.04 3.85
N PRO A 124 -7.56 -21.51 3.71
CA PRO A 124 -8.60 -21.65 4.73
C PRO A 124 -8.92 -23.12 5.01
N GLU A 125 -8.97 -23.51 6.29
CA GLU A 125 -9.39 -24.85 6.73
C GLU A 125 -10.67 -24.73 7.55
N GLY A 126 -11.79 -25.22 7.01
CA GLY A 126 -13.10 -25.19 7.70
C GLY A 126 -13.83 -23.85 7.69
N TYR A 127 -13.38 -22.86 6.91
CA TYR A 127 -14.07 -21.58 6.69
C TYR A 127 -13.80 -21.06 5.27
N ASP A 128 -14.75 -20.34 4.66
CA ASP A 128 -14.59 -19.71 3.34
C ASP A 128 -14.87 -18.21 3.42
N HIS A 129 -13.97 -17.41 2.87
CA HIS A 129 -14.09 -15.96 2.77
C HIS A 129 -13.93 -15.51 1.31
N PRO A 130 -14.93 -15.77 0.46
CA PRO A 130 -14.87 -15.40 -0.94
C PRO A 130 -14.95 -13.88 -1.06
N LEU A 131 -14.08 -13.32 -1.91
CA LEU A 131 -14.11 -11.91 -2.27
C LEU A 131 -14.92 -11.67 -3.56
N GLY A 132 -15.20 -12.74 -4.32
CA GLY A 132 -15.75 -12.67 -5.68
C GLY A 132 -14.67 -12.39 -6.73
N GLY A 133 -14.99 -12.62 -8.02
CA GLY A 133 -14.01 -12.47 -9.11
C GLY A 133 -12.87 -13.49 -9.06
N GLY A 134 -13.14 -14.68 -8.52
CA GLY A 134 -12.21 -15.79 -8.40
C GLY A 134 -11.18 -15.64 -7.28
N ARG A 135 -11.47 -14.82 -6.28
CA ARG A 135 -10.55 -14.44 -5.20
C ARG A 135 -11.13 -14.80 -3.83
N GLU A 136 -10.25 -15.04 -2.88
CA GLU A 136 -10.56 -15.38 -1.49
C GLU A 136 -9.53 -14.77 -0.53
N VAL A 137 -9.86 -14.73 0.76
CA VAL A 137 -8.95 -14.26 1.82
C VAL A 137 -8.19 -15.45 2.40
N TRP A 138 -6.86 -15.38 2.41
CA TRP A 138 -6.03 -16.28 3.22
C TRP A 138 -5.53 -15.53 4.45
N PHE A 139 -5.63 -16.19 5.60
CA PHE A 139 -5.03 -15.74 6.84
C PHE A 139 -3.62 -16.32 6.98
N GLY A 140 -2.85 -15.66 7.82
CA GLY A 140 -1.45 -15.97 8.01
C GLY A 140 -0.83 -15.07 9.04
N PHE A 141 0.50 -15.00 9.03
CA PHE A 141 1.23 -14.19 9.98
C PHE A 141 2.47 -13.56 9.36
N HIS A 142 2.78 -12.36 9.82
CA HIS A 142 4.05 -11.71 9.61
C HIS A 142 5.05 -12.20 10.64
N GLN A 143 6.29 -12.39 10.21
CA GLN A 143 7.42 -12.72 11.07
C GLN A 143 8.64 -11.90 10.65
N SER A 144 9.28 -11.28 11.64
CA SER A 144 10.58 -10.65 11.44
C SER A 144 11.38 -10.63 12.72
N VAL A 145 12.67 -10.85 12.59
CA VAL A 145 13.63 -10.69 13.68
C VAL A 145 14.13 -9.24 13.73
N ARG A 146 14.19 -8.66 14.93
CA ARG A 146 14.62 -7.26 15.13
C ARG A 146 15.57 -7.14 16.32
N PRO A 147 16.69 -6.42 16.18
CA PRO A 147 17.50 -6.07 17.34
C PRO A 147 16.74 -5.07 18.23
N ALA A 148 16.83 -5.26 19.54
CA ALA A 148 16.36 -4.32 20.55
C ALA A 148 17.42 -4.20 21.65
N MET A 149 17.25 -3.23 22.56
CA MET A 149 18.10 -3.19 23.76
C MET A 149 17.98 -4.55 24.49
N TRP A 150 19.11 -5.09 24.93
CA TRP A 150 19.25 -6.36 25.67
C TRP A 150 19.14 -7.65 24.83
N LYS A 151 18.10 -7.80 24.01
CA LYS A 151 17.82 -9.08 23.31
C LYS A 151 17.34 -8.87 21.88
N MET A 152 17.45 -9.92 21.08
CA MET A 152 16.74 -10.02 19.81
C MET A 152 15.24 -10.21 20.08
N MET A 153 14.41 -9.58 19.25
CA MET A 153 12.96 -9.65 19.33
C MET A 153 12.40 -10.34 18.10
N LEU A 154 11.56 -11.35 18.31
CA LEU A 154 10.73 -11.95 17.27
C LEU A 154 9.42 -11.17 17.19
N ASN A 155 9.25 -10.38 16.13
CA ASN A 155 8.04 -9.60 15.91
C ASN A 155 7.04 -10.40 15.07
N ILE A 156 5.93 -10.79 15.70
CA ILE A 156 4.83 -11.56 15.11
C ILE A 156 3.56 -10.71 15.07
N ASP A 157 2.85 -10.75 13.94
CA ASP A 157 1.55 -10.10 13.78
C ASP A 157 0.66 -10.91 12.86
N VAL A 158 -0.64 -11.01 13.15
CA VAL A 158 -1.59 -11.67 12.25
C VAL A 158 -1.77 -10.87 10.96
N SER A 159 -1.88 -11.57 9.84
CA SER A 159 -2.01 -10.96 8.51
C SER A 159 -3.08 -11.67 7.69
N ALA A 160 -3.65 -10.93 6.73
CA ALA A 160 -4.57 -11.47 5.76
C ALA A 160 -4.29 -10.81 4.40
N THR A 161 -4.33 -11.61 3.33
CA THR A 161 -4.17 -11.11 1.97
C THR A 161 -5.05 -11.89 1.00
N ALA A 162 -5.36 -11.29 -0.14
CA ALA A 162 -6.13 -11.95 -1.18
C ALA A 162 -5.29 -12.97 -1.96
N PHE A 163 -5.86 -14.15 -2.19
CA PHE A 163 -5.36 -15.20 -3.07
C PHE A 163 -6.40 -15.51 -4.15
N TYR A 164 -5.95 -16.10 -5.25
CA TYR A 164 -6.84 -16.69 -6.23
C TYR A 164 -7.28 -18.08 -5.76
N LYS A 165 -8.58 -18.35 -5.83
CA LYS A 165 -9.14 -19.66 -5.47
C LYS A 165 -8.55 -20.74 -6.37
N ALA A 166 -8.26 -21.90 -5.81
CA ALA A 166 -7.94 -23.10 -6.59
C ALA A 166 -9.24 -23.69 -7.14
N GLN A 167 -9.56 -23.41 -8.40
CA GLN A 167 -10.83 -23.78 -9.02
C GLN A 167 -10.71 -23.98 -10.54
N PRO A 168 -11.68 -24.64 -11.19
CA PRO A 168 -11.74 -24.72 -12.65
C PRO A 168 -11.73 -23.33 -13.30
N VAL A 169 -11.02 -23.19 -14.43
CA VAL A 169 -10.92 -21.91 -15.15
C VAL A 169 -12.29 -21.45 -15.66
N ILE A 170 -13.20 -22.37 -15.97
CA ILE A 170 -14.59 -22.05 -16.31
C ILE A 170 -15.28 -21.31 -15.15
N GLN A 171 -15.18 -21.83 -13.93
CA GLN A 171 -15.77 -21.20 -12.74
C GLN A 171 -15.12 -19.85 -12.44
N PHE A 172 -13.80 -19.76 -12.58
CA PHE A 172 -13.07 -18.49 -12.47
C PHE A 172 -13.58 -17.45 -13.48
N MET A 173 -13.80 -17.84 -14.74
CA MET A 173 -14.37 -16.97 -15.77
C MET A 173 -15.78 -16.51 -15.38
N CYS A 174 -16.63 -17.41 -14.90
CA CYS A 174 -17.98 -17.09 -14.44
C CYS A 174 -17.97 -16.06 -13.30
N GLU A 175 -17.12 -16.24 -12.28
CA GLU A 175 -16.97 -15.27 -11.19
C GLU A 175 -16.45 -13.90 -11.68
N VAL A 176 -15.57 -13.85 -12.68
CA VAL A 176 -15.01 -12.60 -13.22
C VAL A 176 -16.01 -11.83 -14.09
N LEU A 177 -16.83 -12.57 -14.84
CA LEU A 177 -17.80 -12.01 -15.78
C LEU A 177 -19.20 -11.86 -15.19
N ASP A 178 -19.38 -12.23 -13.92
CA ASP A 178 -20.68 -12.23 -13.22
C ASP A 178 -21.72 -13.09 -13.94
N ILE A 179 -21.29 -14.27 -14.43
CA ILE A 179 -22.16 -15.27 -15.09
C ILE A 179 -22.60 -16.28 -14.04
N HIS A 180 -23.91 -16.41 -13.81
CA HIS A 180 -24.46 -17.34 -12.83
C HIS A 180 -24.44 -18.79 -13.32
N ASN A 181 -24.76 -19.02 -14.60
CA ASN A 181 -24.81 -20.34 -15.20
C ASN A 181 -24.11 -20.31 -16.56
N ILE A 182 -23.08 -21.16 -16.73
CA ILE A 182 -22.32 -21.23 -17.98
C ILE A 182 -23.14 -21.88 -19.11
N ASP A 183 -24.06 -22.78 -18.76
CA ASP A 183 -24.87 -23.50 -19.74
C ASP A 183 -25.94 -22.58 -20.38
N GLU A 184 -26.25 -21.45 -19.74
CA GLU A 184 -27.07 -20.37 -20.31
C GLU A 184 -26.28 -19.44 -21.26
N GLN A 185 -24.98 -19.69 -21.45
CA GLN A 185 -24.12 -18.94 -22.37
C GLN A 185 -23.67 -19.79 -23.57
N PRO A 186 -24.57 -20.13 -24.51
CA PRO A 186 -24.23 -20.93 -25.69
C PRO A 186 -23.45 -20.15 -26.76
N ARG A 187 -23.23 -18.84 -26.55
CA ARG A 187 -22.59 -17.94 -27.52
C ARG A 187 -21.13 -17.63 -27.14
N PRO A 188 -20.24 -17.39 -28.11
CA PRO A 188 -18.90 -16.89 -27.84
C PRO A 188 -18.92 -15.61 -26.98
N LEU A 189 -17.85 -15.40 -26.21
CA LEU A 189 -17.69 -14.18 -25.42
C LEU A 189 -17.63 -12.95 -26.33
N THR A 190 -18.31 -11.87 -25.93
CA THR A 190 -18.12 -10.56 -26.56
C THR A 190 -16.68 -10.07 -26.39
N ASP A 191 -16.19 -9.19 -27.27
CA ASP A 191 -14.83 -8.65 -27.16
C ASP A 191 -14.60 -7.94 -25.81
N SER A 192 -15.62 -7.27 -25.26
CA SER A 192 -15.56 -6.66 -23.93
C SER A 192 -15.36 -7.69 -22.82
N HIS A 193 -16.15 -8.77 -22.81
CA HIS A 193 -16.02 -9.86 -21.85
C HIS A 193 -14.68 -10.58 -21.98
N ARG A 194 -14.27 -10.89 -23.21
CA ARG A 194 -12.97 -11.52 -23.48
C ARG A 194 -11.83 -10.65 -22.96
N VAL A 195 -11.84 -9.33 -23.21
CA VAL A 195 -10.82 -8.42 -22.69
C VAL A 195 -10.84 -8.33 -21.16
N LYS A 196 -12.02 -8.28 -20.53
CA LYS A 196 -12.18 -8.31 -19.06
C LYS A 196 -11.57 -9.60 -18.47
N PHE A 197 -11.92 -10.76 -19.01
CA PHE A 197 -11.38 -12.06 -18.61
C PHE A 197 -9.87 -12.15 -18.84
N THR A 198 -9.38 -11.75 -20.02
CA THR A 198 -7.95 -11.73 -20.35
C THR A 198 -7.16 -10.91 -19.34
N LYS A 199 -7.66 -9.73 -18.98
CA LYS A 199 -7.03 -8.87 -17.97
C LYS A 199 -6.93 -9.54 -16.61
N GLU A 200 -7.85 -10.42 -16.25
CA GLU A 200 -7.87 -11.13 -14.97
C GLU A 200 -6.99 -12.38 -14.96
N ILE A 201 -7.05 -13.22 -16.00
CA ILE A 201 -6.31 -14.50 -16.04
C ILE A 201 -4.87 -14.39 -16.54
N LYS A 202 -4.54 -13.37 -17.35
CA LYS A 202 -3.16 -13.19 -17.86
C LYS A 202 -2.17 -13.07 -16.69
N GLY A 203 -1.12 -13.87 -16.76
CA GLY A 203 -0.07 -13.98 -15.75
C GLY A 203 -0.32 -15.04 -14.68
N LEU A 204 -1.53 -15.59 -14.55
CA LEU A 204 -1.81 -16.68 -13.60
C LEU A 204 -1.24 -18.01 -14.08
N LYS A 205 -0.92 -18.89 -13.13
CA LYS A 205 -0.58 -20.28 -13.40
C LYS A 205 -1.85 -21.13 -13.41
N VAL A 206 -1.95 -22.02 -14.39
CA VAL A 206 -2.99 -23.03 -14.50
C VAL A 206 -2.35 -24.42 -14.55
N GLU A 207 -3.07 -25.43 -14.09
CA GLU A 207 -2.69 -26.84 -14.26
C GLU A 207 -3.70 -27.56 -15.15
N VAL A 208 -3.22 -28.50 -15.95
CA VAL A 208 -4.07 -29.28 -16.85
C VAL A 208 -4.67 -30.50 -16.15
N THR A 209 -5.87 -30.89 -16.54
CA THR A 209 -6.62 -32.02 -15.96
C THR A 209 -6.81 -33.20 -16.92
N HIS A 210 -6.49 -33.04 -18.20
CA HIS A 210 -6.75 -34.04 -19.25
C HIS A 210 -5.65 -35.10 -19.41
N CYS A 211 -4.54 -35.01 -18.67
CA CYS A 211 -3.40 -35.94 -18.76
C CYS A 211 -3.33 -36.94 -17.58
N GLY A 212 -4.49 -37.32 -17.01
CA GLY A 212 -4.56 -38.27 -15.89
C GLY A 212 -3.82 -37.77 -14.64
N PRO A 213 -2.89 -38.56 -14.05
CA PRO A 213 -2.15 -38.14 -12.85
C PRO A 213 -1.16 -36.99 -13.12
N MET A 214 -0.83 -36.72 -14.38
CA MET A 214 0.12 -35.69 -14.76
C MET A 214 -0.54 -34.29 -14.76
N ARG A 215 -0.29 -33.50 -13.72
CA ARG A 215 -0.88 -32.15 -13.56
C ARG A 215 0.06 -31.02 -13.98
N ARG A 216 0.38 -31.00 -15.27
CA ARG A 216 1.33 -30.03 -15.81
C ARG A 216 0.90 -28.58 -15.62
N LYS A 217 1.81 -27.78 -15.03
CA LYS A 217 1.60 -26.36 -14.72
C LYS A 217 2.11 -25.46 -15.85
N TYR A 218 1.30 -24.47 -16.20
CA TYR A 218 1.58 -23.48 -17.23
C TYR A 218 1.27 -22.08 -16.75
N ARG A 219 1.98 -21.07 -17.25
CA ARG A 219 1.61 -19.67 -17.06
C ARG A 219 0.85 -19.17 -18.27
N VAL A 220 -0.32 -18.57 -18.03
CA VAL A 220 -1.16 -17.95 -19.07
C VAL A 220 -0.52 -16.66 -19.53
N CYS A 221 -0.25 -16.56 -20.83
CA CYS A 221 0.29 -15.36 -21.45
C CYS A 221 -0.78 -14.60 -22.26
N ASN A 222 -1.81 -15.29 -22.76
CA ASN A 222 -2.92 -14.64 -23.46
C ASN A 222 -4.20 -15.46 -23.46
N VAL A 223 -5.28 -14.88 -24.00
CA VAL A 223 -6.54 -15.57 -24.32
C VAL A 223 -6.84 -15.36 -25.80
N THR A 224 -7.17 -16.43 -26.51
CA THR A 224 -7.37 -16.38 -27.96
C THR A 224 -8.62 -15.58 -28.33
N ARG A 225 -8.60 -14.94 -29.50
CA ARG A 225 -9.80 -14.27 -30.05
C ARG A 225 -10.79 -15.28 -30.63
N ARG A 226 -10.28 -16.32 -31.30
CA ARG A 226 -11.10 -17.40 -31.86
C ARG A 226 -11.48 -18.41 -30.78
N PRO A 227 -12.69 -19.00 -30.86
CA PRO A 227 -13.11 -20.07 -29.95
C PRO A 227 -12.33 -21.37 -30.22
N ALA A 228 -12.35 -22.32 -29.29
CA ALA A 228 -11.63 -23.60 -29.41
C ALA A 228 -12.01 -24.41 -30.67
N SER A 229 -13.25 -24.28 -31.13
CA SER A 229 -13.75 -24.87 -32.39
C SER A 229 -13.07 -24.33 -33.65
N HIS A 230 -12.54 -23.10 -33.62
CA HIS A 230 -11.98 -22.40 -34.79
C HIS A 230 -10.53 -21.94 -34.60
N GLN A 231 -10.00 -21.99 -33.37
CA GLN A 231 -8.60 -21.69 -33.10
C GLN A 231 -7.75 -22.84 -33.63
N THR A 232 -6.85 -22.53 -34.55
CA THR A 232 -5.94 -23.51 -35.16
C THR A 232 -4.51 -23.33 -34.67
N PHE A 233 -3.70 -24.35 -34.90
CA PHE A 233 -2.25 -24.32 -34.76
C PHE A 233 -1.62 -25.32 -35.75
N PRO A 234 -0.37 -25.10 -36.16
CA PRO A 234 0.36 -26.04 -37.00
C PRO A 234 0.68 -27.31 -36.20
N LEU A 235 0.15 -28.44 -36.63
CA LEU A 235 0.39 -29.77 -36.07
C LEU A 235 1.18 -30.61 -37.08
N GLN A 236 2.35 -31.11 -36.65
CA GLN A 236 3.11 -32.05 -37.45
C GLN A 236 2.58 -33.47 -37.22
N LEU A 237 2.16 -34.14 -38.29
CA LEU A 237 1.70 -35.52 -38.28
C LEU A 237 2.90 -36.48 -38.28
N GLU A 238 2.66 -37.75 -37.96
CA GLU A 238 3.69 -38.81 -38.00
C GLU A 238 4.28 -39.01 -39.40
N SER A 239 3.54 -38.64 -40.45
CA SER A 239 4.02 -38.60 -41.84
C SER A 239 5.04 -37.48 -42.12
N GLY A 240 5.34 -36.61 -41.15
CA GLY A 240 6.18 -35.44 -41.30
C GLY A 240 5.47 -34.21 -41.88
N GLN A 241 4.25 -34.36 -42.43
CA GLN A 241 3.45 -33.26 -42.97
C GLN A 241 2.91 -32.37 -41.84
N THR A 242 2.93 -31.05 -42.04
CA THR A 242 2.31 -30.09 -41.12
C THR A 242 0.92 -29.71 -41.62
N VAL A 243 -0.09 -29.86 -40.75
CA VAL A 243 -1.48 -29.50 -41.03
C VAL A 243 -1.99 -28.49 -40.01
N GLU A 244 -2.87 -27.59 -40.44
CA GLU A 244 -3.59 -26.71 -39.51
C GLU A 244 -4.71 -27.51 -38.83
N CYS A 245 -4.56 -27.77 -37.54
CA CYS A 245 -5.54 -28.51 -36.75
C CYS A 245 -6.24 -27.56 -35.78
N THR A 246 -7.57 -27.67 -35.62
CA THR A 246 -8.27 -26.90 -34.60
C THR A 246 -7.99 -27.48 -33.20
N VAL A 247 -8.03 -26.65 -32.17
CA VAL A 247 -7.86 -27.10 -30.78
C VAL A 247 -8.93 -28.15 -30.44
N ALA A 248 -10.19 -27.95 -30.81
CA ALA A 248 -11.24 -28.92 -30.57
C ALA A 248 -11.01 -30.28 -31.26
N GLN A 249 -10.57 -30.28 -32.53
CA GLN A 249 -10.25 -31.51 -33.26
C GLN A 249 -9.06 -32.25 -32.64
N TYR A 250 -8.00 -31.51 -32.28
CA TYR A 250 -6.83 -32.09 -31.64
C TYR A 250 -7.19 -32.80 -30.32
N PHE A 251 -7.98 -32.17 -29.45
CA PHE A 251 -8.39 -32.77 -28.18
C PHE A 251 -9.28 -34.00 -28.36
N LYS A 252 -10.17 -33.99 -29.36
CA LYS A 252 -10.99 -35.15 -29.71
C LYS A 252 -10.14 -36.32 -30.22
N GLN A 253 -9.16 -36.06 -31.09
CA GLN A 253 -8.33 -37.12 -31.69
C GLN A 253 -7.24 -37.63 -30.74
N LYS A 254 -6.50 -36.74 -30.06
CA LYS A 254 -5.34 -37.12 -29.24
C LYS A 254 -5.71 -37.66 -27.87
N TYR A 255 -6.76 -37.12 -27.25
CA TYR A 255 -7.15 -37.43 -25.86
C TYR A 255 -8.53 -38.06 -25.74
N ASN A 256 -9.20 -38.36 -26.87
CA ASN A 256 -10.58 -38.84 -26.90
C ASN A 256 -11.54 -37.95 -26.07
N LEU A 257 -11.30 -36.64 -26.08
CA LEU A 257 -12.00 -35.68 -25.23
C LEU A 257 -12.86 -34.76 -26.10
N GLN A 258 -14.18 -34.96 -26.04
CA GLN A 258 -15.15 -34.06 -26.67
C GLN A 258 -15.39 -32.84 -25.78
N LEU A 259 -15.04 -31.66 -26.29
CA LEU A 259 -15.20 -30.42 -25.53
C LEU A 259 -16.68 -30.10 -25.28
N LYS A 260 -17.01 -29.74 -24.04
CA LYS A 260 -18.37 -29.29 -23.67
C LYS A 260 -18.63 -27.85 -24.11
N TYR A 261 -17.61 -26.99 -24.07
CA TYR A 261 -17.71 -25.57 -24.36
C TYR A 261 -16.79 -25.14 -25.53
N PRO A 262 -16.94 -25.73 -26.75
CA PRO A 262 -16.07 -25.45 -27.89
C PRO A 262 -16.23 -24.04 -28.47
N HIS A 263 -17.27 -23.31 -28.06
CA HIS A 263 -17.53 -21.90 -28.40
C HIS A 263 -16.76 -20.91 -27.52
N LEU A 264 -16.13 -21.36 -26.43
CA LEU A 264 -15.28 -20.53 -25.58
C LEU A 264 -13.86 -20.41 -26.13
N PRO A 265 -13.11 -19.33 -25.81
CA PRO A 265 -11.72 -19.17 -26.24
C PRO A 265 -10.78 -20.16 -25.56
N CYS A 266 -9.53 -20.20 -26.01
CA CYS A 266 -8.45 -20.96 -25.38
C CYS A 266 -7.52 -20.04 -24.57
N LEU A 267 -6.85 -20.62 -23.58
CA LEU A 267 -5.69 -20.01 -22.94
C LEU A 267 -4.46 -20.25 -23.80
N GLN A 268 -3.75 -19.18 -24.18
CA GLN A 268 -2.39 -19.30 -24.69
C GLN A 268 -1.43 -19.34 -23.50
N VAL A 269 -0.54 -20.33 -23.49
CA VAL A 269 0.37 -20.56 -22.37
C VAL A 269 1.82 -20.71 -22.79
N GLY A 270 2.74 -20.45 -21.85
CA GLY A 270 4.18 -20.57 -22.11
C GLY A 270 4.73 -19.35 -22.84
N GLN A 271 5.48 -19.56 -23.91
CA GLN A 271 6.08 -18.50 -24.72
C GLN A 271 5.02 -17.87 -25.63
N GLU A 272 4.87 -16.55 -25.61
CA GLU A 272 3.88 -15.83 -26.43
C GLU A 272 4.09 -16.03 -27.94
N GLN A 273 5.33 -16.31 -28.36
CA GLN A 273 5.68 -16.61 -29.76
C GLN A 273 5.31 -18.04 -30.20
N LYS A 274 4.90 -18.91 -29.26
CA LYS A 274 4.51 -20.30 -29.54
C LYS A 274 2.99 -20.47 -29.52
N HIS A 275 2.54 -21.56 -30.12
CA HIS A 275 1.13 -21.85 -30.40
C HIS A 275 0.55 -22.90 -29.43
N THR A 276 0.88 -22.80 -28.13
CA THR A 276 0.33 -23.73 -27.13
C THR A 276 -0.99 -23.20 -26.57
N TYR A 277 -2.08 -23.82 -27.00
CA TYR A 277 -3.44 -23.44 -26.63
C TYR A 277 -4.12 -24.52 -25.79
N LEU A 278 -4.76 -24.11 -24.69
CA LEU A 278 -5.50 -24.99 -23.80
C LEU A 278 -6.98 -24.56 -23.73
N PRO A 279 -7.96 -25.46 -23.97
CA PRO A 279 -9.36 -25.20 -23.67
C PRO A 279 -9.56 -24.84 -22.18
N LEU A 280 -10.52 -23.96 -21.89
CA LEU A 280 -10.77 -23.51 -20.51
C LEU A 280 -11.17 -24.68 -19.59
N GLU A 281 -11.97 -25.61 -20.10
CA GLU A 281 -12.52 -26.74 -19.34
C GLU A 281 -11.49 -27.80 -18.91
N VAL A 282 -10.29 -27.78 -19.48
CA VAL A 282 -9.20 -28.70 -19.10
C VAL A 282 -8.16 -28.06 -18.20
N CYS A 283 -8.47 -26.90 -17.62
CA CYS A 283 -7.56 -26.10 -16.80
C CYS A 283 -8.15 -25.77 -15.43
N ASN A 284 -7.33 -25.89 -14.39
CA ASN A 284 -7.61 -25.37 -13.05
C ASN A 284 -6.63 -24.23 -12.70
N ILE A 285 -7.08 -23.24 -11.94
CA ILE A 285 -6.21 -22.25 -11.32
C ILE A 285 -5.36 -22.95 -10.25
N VAL A 286 -4.03 -22.81 -10.34
CA VAL A 286 -3.11 -23.40 -9.35
C VAL A 286 -3.29 -22.71 -7.99
N ALA A 287 -3.31 -23.48 -6.90
CA ALA A 287 -3.41 -22.98 -5.53
C ALA A 287 -2.22 -22.09 -5.11
N GLY A 288 -2.40 -21.31 -4.04
CA GLY A 288 -1.31 -20.52 -3.44
C GLY A 288 -0.84 -19.33 -4.27
N GLN A 289 -1.64 -18.86 -5.23
CA GLN A 289 -1.30 -17.69 -6.04
C GLN A 289 -1.87 -16.42 -5.42
N ARG A 290 -1.00 -15.59 -4.85
CA ARG A 290 -1.38 -14.28 -4.29
C ARG A 290 -1.97 -13.37 -5.37
N CYS A 291 -3.08 -12.71 -5.06
CA CYS A 291 -3.63 -11.62 -5.87
C CYS A 291 -2.80 -10.35 -5.66
N ILE A 292 -2.07 -9.95 -6.69
CA ILE A 292 -1.24 -8.72 -6.69
C ILE A 292 -1.98 -7.54 -7.29
N LYS A 293 -3.05 -7.81 -8.05
CA LYS A 293 -3.90 -6.80 -8.68
C LYS A 293 -4.70 -6.07 -7.60
N LYS A 294 -4.99 -4.80 -7.84
CA LYS A 294 -5.83 -4.01 -6.92
C LYS A 294 -7.21 -4.66 -6.80
N LEU A 295 -7.68 -4.82 -5.57
CA LEU A 295 -9.05 -5.26 -5.29
C LEU A 295 -10.05 -4.17 -5.72
N THR A 296 -11.25 -4.59 -6.11
CA THR A 296 -12.36 -3.66 -6.35
C THR A 296 -12.81 -3.03 -5.03
N ASP A 297 -13.59 -1.95 -5.08
CA ASP A 297 -14.08 -1.28 -3.87
C ASP A 297 -14.96 -2.24 -3.03
N ASN A 298 -15.76 -3.10 -3.69
CA ASN A 298 -16.57 -4.13 -3.04
C ASN A 298 -15.70 -5.22 -2.40
N GLN A 299 -14.71 -5.76 -3.12
CA GLN A 299 -13.76 -6.74 -2.58
C GLN A 299 -12.98 -6.18 -1.39
N THR A 300 -12.58 -4.91 -1.45
CA THR A 300 -11.89 -4.22 -0.36
C THR A 300 -12.79 -4.12 0.88
N SER A 301 -14.07 -3.78 0.70
CA SER A 301 -15.07 -3.75 1.77
C SER A 301 -15.25 -5.13 2.42
N THR A 302 -15.41 -6.18 1.61
CA THR A 302 -15.52 -7.57 2.11
C THR A 302 -14.25 -7.99 2.85
N MET A 303 -13.06 -7.69 2.32
CA MET A 303 -11.79 -7.99 2.97
C MET A 303 -11.66 -7.28 4.33
N ILE A 304 -12.02 -5.99 4.41
CA ILE A 304 -12.00 -5.24 5.68
C ILE A 304 -12.95 -5.88 6.69
N LYS A 305 -14.17 -6.23 6.28
CA LYS A 305 -15.14 -6.88 7.18
C LYS A 305 -14.65 -8.23 7.70
N ALA A 306 -14.01 -9.03 6.85
CA ALA A 306 -13.50 -10.34 7.23
C ALA A 306 -12.30 -10.24 8.20
N THR A 307 -11.49 -9.18 8.09
CA THR A 307 -10.18 -9.07 8.77
C THR A 307 -10.14 -8.03 9.90
N ALA A 308 -11.18 -7.21 10.06
CA ALA A 308 -11.28 -6.29 11.17
C ALA A 308 -11.33 -7.06 12.49
N ARG A 309 -10.43 -6.73 13.40
CA ARG A 309 -10.33 -7.28 14.75
C ARG A 309 -10.11 -6.14 15.73
N SER A 310 -10.72 -6.25 16.90
CA SER A 310 -10.42 -5.33 18.00
C SER A 310 -8.98 -5.54 18.49
N ALA A 311 -8.41 -4.58 19.21
CA ALA A 311 -7.07 -4.74 19.77
C ALA A 311 -6.96 -5.95 20.73
N PRO A 312 -7.92 -6.21 21.64
CA PRO A 312 -7.94 -7.43 22.45
C PRO A 312 -7.99 -8.72 21.63
N ASP A 313 -8.87 -8.81 20.63
CA ASP A 313 -9.01 -10.05 19.82
C ASP A 313 -7.71 -10.31 19.05
N ARG A 314 -7.12 -9.25 18.46
CA ARG A 314 -5.83 -9.36 17.75
C ARG A 314 -4.70 -9.79 18.70
N GLN A 315 -4.68 -9.28 19.93
CA GLN A 315 -3.70 -9.70 20.95
C GLN A 315 -3.82 -11.20 21.25
N GLU A 316 -5.05 -11.68 21.40
CA GLU A 316 -5.33 -13.09 21.68
C GLU A 316 -4.98 -13.99 20.48
N GLU A 317 -5.34 -13.57 19.26
CA GLU A 317 -4.98 -14.29 18.02
C GLU A 317 -3.46 -14.42 17.86
N ILE A 318 -2.69 -13.34 18.08
CA ILE A 318 -1.22 -13.38 18.06
C ILE A 318 -0.69 -14.33 19.13
N SER A 319 -1.22 -14.27 20.35
CA SER A 319 -0.77 -15.14 21.45
C SER A 319 -1.04 -16.61 21.17
N LYS A 320 -2.22 -16.94 20.63
CA LYS A 320 -2.57 -18.31 20.21
C LYS A 320 -1.66 -18.80 19.10
N LEU A 321 -1.36 -17.94 18.12
CA LEU A 321 -0.46 -18.26 17.01
C LEU A 321 0.96 -18.56 17.49
N VAL A 322 1.52 -17.76 18.40
CA VAL A 322 2.88 -18.01 18.93
C VAL A 322 2.94 -19.34 19.68
N LYS A 323 1.91 -19.65 20.49
CA LYS A 323 1.79 -20.92 21.19
C LYS A 323 1.64 -22.11 20.24
N SER A 324 0.83 -21.99 19.19
CA SER A 324 0.63 -23.07 18.22
C SER A 324 1.81 -23.26 17.27
N ALA A 325 2.61 -22.22 17.04
CA ALA A 325 3.86 -22.31 16.28
C ALA A 325 4.91 -23.16 17.00
N ASN A 326 4.88 -23.18 18.34
CA ASN A 326 5.71 -24.02 19.20
C ASN A 326 7.19 -24.05 18.77
N TYR A 327 7.83 -22.88 18.74
CA TYR A 327 9.21 -22.72 18.28
C TYR A 327 10.23 -23.59 19.05
N ASP A 328 9.90 -24.01 20.27
CA ASP A 328 10.76 -24.91 21.05
C ASP A 328 10.83 -26.33 20.46
N ASP A 329 9.80 -26.76 19.72
CA ASP A 329 9.75 -28.06 19.03
C ASP A 329 10.18 -27.95 17.55
N ASP A 330 10.52 -26.76 17.07
CA ASP A 330 11.06 -26.59 15.72
C ASP A 330 12.49 -27.16 15.67
N PRO A 331 12.73 -28.23 14.88
CA PRO A 331 14.01 -28.91 14.88
C PRO A 331 15.17 -28.04 14.39
N PHE A 332 14.91 -27.05 13.55
CA PHE A 332 15.93 -26.12 13.07
C PHE A 332 16.24 -25.06 14.11
N VAL A 333 15.26 -24.67 14.93
CA VAL A 333 15.48 -23.74 16.05
C VAL A 333 16.26 -24.43 17.16
N GLN A 334 15.96 -25.71 17.44
CA GLN A 334 16.70 -26.55 18.38
C GLN A 334 18.17 -26.76 17.97
N GLU A 335 18.44 -27.05 16.69
CA GLU A 335 19.79 -27.19 16.14
C GLU A 335 20.67 -25.97 16.45
N PHE A 336 20.13 -24.77 16.28
CA PHE A 336 20.84 -23.51 16.56
C PHE A 336 20.75 -23.07 18.03
N GLN A 337 20.14 -23.89 18.89
CA GLN A 337 19.99 -23.65 20.34
C GLN A 337 19.30 -22.32 20.67
N PHE A 338 18.38 -21.89 19.80
CA PHE A 338 17.59 -20.68 20.04
C PHE A 338 16.41 -20.99 20.97
N LYS A 339 16.08 -20.01 21.81
CA LYS A 339 14.92 -20.05 22.70
C LYS A 339 14.05 -18.83 22.45
N VAL A 340 12.77 -19.07 22.18
CA VAL A 340 11.78 -18.04 21.91
C VAL A 340 10.76 -18.04 23.04
N ARG A 341 10.59 -16.91 23.71
CA ARG A 341 9.55 -16.76 24.73
C ARG A 341 8.18 -16.71 24.04
N ASP A 342 7.20 -17.42 24.59
CA ASP A 342 5.84 -17.52 24.06
C ASP A 342 4.90 -16.39 24.52
N GLU A 343 5.41 -15.49 25.38
CA GLU A 343 4.71 -14.31 25.90
C GLU A 343 5.17 -13.02 25.22
N MET A 344 4.24 -12.06 25.08
CA MET A 344 4.55 -10.74 24.57
C MET A 344 5.50 -9.98 25.51
N ALA A 345 6.43 -9.22 24.94
CA ALA A 345 7.30 -8.36 25.72
C ALA A 345 6.50 -7.25 26.42
N HIS A 346 6.71 -7.09 27.72
CA HIS A 346 6.16 -5.98 28.49
C HIS A 346 7.00 -4.72 28.27
N VAL A 347 6.33 -3.62 27.97
CA VAL A 347 6.97 -2.31 27.80
C VAL A 347 6.15 -1.24 28.50
N THR A 348 6.82 -0.36 29.24
CA THR A 348 6.17 0.80 29.87
C THR A 348 6.07 1.92 28.83
N GLY A 349 4.84 2.18 28.38
CA GLY A 349 4.53 3.32 27.52
C GLY A 349 4.39 4.62 28.30
N ARG A 350 4.39 5.76 27.60
CA ARG A 350 4.01 7.07 28.15
C ARG A 350 2.90 7.67 27.28
N VAL A 351 1.79 8.05 27.91
CA VAL A 351 0.74 8.82 27.25
C VAL A 351 1.13 10.29 27.31
N LEU A 352 1.54 10.86 26.17
CA LEU A 352 1.94 12.26 26.10
C LEU A 352 0.70 13.16 26.28
N PRO A 353 0.83 14.32 26.97
CA PRO A 353 -0.24 15.28 27.06
C PRO A 353 -0.57 15.83 25.66
N ALA A 354 -1.84 15.88 25.31
CA ALA A 354 -2.28 16.46 24.04
C ALA A 354 -2.13 17.98 24.08
N PRO A 355 -1.61 18.62 23.02
CA PRO A 355 -1.52 20.08 22.99
C PRO A 355 -2.91 20.69 22.91
N MET A 356 -3.09 21.84 23.56
CA MET A 356 -4.31 22.62 23.41
C MET A 356 -4.33 23.33 22.05
N LEU A 357 -5.53 23.46 21.48
CA LEU A 357 -5.75 24.08 20.18
C LEU A 357 -6.46 25.41 20.36
N GLN A 358 -5.82 26.50 19.93
CA GLN A 358 -6.40 27.82 19.96
C GLN A 358 -7.21 28.08 18.68
N TYR A 359 -8.46 28.43 18.86
CA TYR A 359 -9.41 28.85 17.84
C TYR A 359 -9.58 30.37 17.87
N GLY A 360 -10.38 30.89 16.93
CA GLY A 360 -10.83 32.28 16.95
C GLY A 360 -11.87 32.51 18.04
N GLY A 361 -12.53 33.66 17.94
CA GLY A 361 -13.55 34.11 18.87
C GLY A 361 -14.67 34.86 18.17
N ARG A 362 -15.87 34.84 18.76
CA ARG A 362 -16.91 35.81 18.38
C ARG A 362 -16.42 37.21 18.77
N VAL A 363 -16.53 38.17 17.86
CA VAL A 363 -16.46 39.58 18.22
C VAL A 363 -17.78 39.91 18.92
N GLU A 364 -17.78 39.94 20.26
CA GLU A 364 -18.91 40.53 20.98
C GLU A 364 -18.71 42.05 21.07
N PRO A 365 -19.73 42.86 20.76
CA PRO A 365 -19.66 44.30 20.97
C PRO A 365 -19.85 44.62 22.46
N SER A 366 -18.83 44.39 23.28
CA SER A 366 -18.78 44.97 24.63
C SER A 366 -18.19 46.39 24.56
N HIS A 367 -18.88 47.32 25.22
CA HIS A 367 -18.43 48.69 25.38
C HIS A 367 -17.06 48.70 26.08
N PHE A 368 -16.09 49.41 25.50
CA PHE A 368 -14.69 49.49 25.91
C PHE A 368 -13.84 48.21 25.68
N ARG A 369 -13.08 48.26 24.57
CA ARG A 369 -12.00 47.34 24.09
C ARG A 369 -12.47 46.16 23.22
N LEU A 370 -12.05 46.17 21.96
CA LEU A 370 -12.03 45.03 21.03
C LEU A 370 -11.14 43.90 21.58
N GLN A 371 -11.66 43.08 22.49
CA GLN A 371 -11.04 41.81 22.84
C GLN A 371 -11.63 40.71 21.97
N THR A 372 -10.79 40.09 21.13
CA THR A 372 -11.14 38.84 20.46
C THR A 372 -11.12 37.73 21.51
N ASN A 373 -12.31 37.24 21.90
CA ASN A 373 -12.44 36.11 22.84
C ASN A 373 -11.98 34.81 22.19
N ARG A 374 -10.66 34.58 22.14
CA ARG A 374 -10.06 33.35 21.62
C ARG A 374 -10.54 32.15 22.43
N THR A 375 -11.09 31.16 21.74
CA THR A 375 -11.53 29.90 22.37
C THR A 375 -10.42 28.86 22.30
N VAL A 376 -10.37 27.96 23.29
CA VAL A 376 -9.39 26.88 23.34
C VAL A 376 -10.12 25.53 23.35
N ALA A 377 -9.66 24.60 22.53
CA ALA A 377 -10.09 23.21 22.56
C ALA A 377 -9.02 22.35 23.22
N THR A 378 -9.44 21.52 24.17
CA THR A 378 -8.58 20.52 24.81
C THR A 378 -8.93 19.15 24.24
N PRO A 379 -8.04 18.52 23.44
CA PRO A 379 -8.29 17.18 22.93
C PRO A 379 -8.44 16.17 24.07
N SER A 380 -9.43 15.29 23.95
CA SER A 380 -9.66 14.16 24.87
C SER A 380 -9.65 12.87 24.07
N HIS A 381 -8.82 11.90 24.47
CA HIS A 381 -8.59 10.65 23.74
C HIS A 381 -8.32 10.85 22.24
N GLY A 382 -7.60 11.92 21.89
CA GLY A 382 -7.24 12.25 20.51
C GLY A 382 -8.34 12.92 19.68
N VAL A 383 -9.49 13.28 20.29
CA VAL A 383 -10.63 13.89 19.60
C VAL A 383 -11.02 15.23 20.25
N TRP A 384 -11.49 16.16 19.44
CA TRP A 384 -12.15 17.39 19.87
C TRP A 384 -13.21 17.76 18.81
N ASP A 385 -14.06 18.74 19.13
CA ASP A 385 -15.02 19.28 18.19
C ASP A 385 -15.00 20.82 18.12
N MET A 386 -15.73 21.35 17.15
CA MET A 386 -15.84 22.79 16.89
C MET A 386 -17.10 23.45 17.48
N ARG A 387 -17.86 22.76 18.34
CA ARG A 387 -19.06 23.37 18.95
C ARG A 387 -18.64 24.58 19.78
N GLY A 388 -19.30 25.71 19.54
CA GLY A 388 -19.00 27.00 20.19
C GLY A 388 -17.68 27.66 19.75
N LYS A 389 -17.02 27.19 18.68
CA LYS A 389 -15.70 27.67 18.24
C LYS A 389 -15.76 28.18 16.81
N GLN A 390 -15.01 29.25 16.53
CA GLN A 390 -14.84 29.80 15.19
C GLN A 390 -13.39 29.62 14.72
N PHE A 391 -13.17 29.55 13.41
CA PHE A 391 -11.83 29.44 12.86
C PHE A 391 -10.91 30.56 13.37
N HIS A 392 -9.64 30.23 13.60
CA HIS A 392 -8.63 31.21 13.98
C HIS A 392 -8.55 32.38 12.98
N THR A 393 -8.59 32.04 11.69
CA THR A 393 -8.70 32.99 10.58
C THR A 393 -9.69 32.41 9.58
N GLY A 394 -10.96 32.79 9.71
CA GLY A 394 -12.02 32.41 8.79
C GLY A 394 -12.05 33.30 7.56
N VAL A 395 -12.21 32.70 6.38
CA VAL A 395 -12.35 33.43 5.12
C VAL A 395 -13.81 33.85 4.91
N GLU A 396 -14.02 35.10 4.54
CA GLU A 396 -15.31 35.60 4.06
C GLU A 396 -15.50 35.23 2.57
N ILE A 397 -16.57 34.52 2.26
CA ILE A 397 -16.87 34.04 0.90
C ILE A 397 -17.98 34.88 0.30
N LYS A 398 -17.63 35.76 -0.65
CA LYS A 398 -18.51 36.72 -1.33
C LYS A 398 -18.97 36.21 -2.69
N MET A 399 -18.03 35.69 -3.48
CA MET A 399 -18.27 35.26 -4.86
C MET A 399 -17.98 33.78 -4.99
N TRP A 400 -19.02 32.97 -5.22
CA TRP A 400 -18.91 31.52 -5.30
C TRP A 400 -19.99 30.93 -6.21
N ALA A 401 -19.72 29.76 -6.77
CA ALA A 401 -20.58 29.09 -7.75
C ALA A 401 -20.86 27.63 -7.38
N ILE A 402 -21.95 27.07 -7.92
CA ILE A 402 -22.30 25.65 -7.87
C ILE A 402 -22.35 25.07 -9.29
N ALA A 403 -21.63 23.97 -9.50
CA ALA A 403 -21.73 23.15 -10.71
C ALA A 403 -22.24 21.75 -10.33
N CYS A 404 -23.45 21.40 -10.75
CA CYS A 404 -24.09 20.12 -10.39
C CYS A 404 -23.98 19.10 -11.53
N PHE A 405 -23.14 18.08 -11.36
CA PHE A 405 -22.97 16.98 -12.33
C PHE A 405 -23.83 15.75 -11.98
N ALA A 406 -24.66 15.85 -10.93
CA ALA A 406 -25.68 14.85 -10.65
C ALA A 406 -26.92 15.11 -11.52
N ALA A 407 -27.64 14.04 -11.89
CA ALA A 407 -28.88 14.19 -12.65
C ALA A 407 -29.91 14.99 -11.84
N GLN A 408 -30.61 15.94 -12.47
CA GLN A 408 -31.58 16.82 -11.83
C GLN A 408 -32.69 16.04 -11.09
N ARG A 409 -33.10 14.88 -11.61
CA ARG A 409 -34.05 13.98 -10.92
C ARG A 409 -33.58 13.50 -9.55
N GLN A 410 -32.27 13.31 -9.38
CA GLN A 410 -31.63 12.84 -8.15
C GLN A 410 -31.29 13.99 -7.20
N CYS A 411 -30.94 15.15 -7.75
CA CYS A 411 -30.59 16.35 -7.00
C CYS A 411 -31.37 17.52 -7.59
N ARG A 412 -32.58 17.76 -7.09
CA ARG A 412 -33.46 18.84 -7.57
C ARG A 412 -32.98 20.20 -7.05
N GLU A 413 -33.54 21.27 -7.61
CA GLU A 413 -33.17 22.63 -7.19
C GLU A 413 -33.53 22.93 -5.74
N GLU A 414 -34.63 22.38 -5.22
CA GLU A 414 -34.99 22.56 -3.80
C GLU A 414 -33.95 21.92 -2.87
N VAL A 415 -33.38 20.77 -3.30
CA VAL A 415 -32.30 20.08 -2.58
C VAL A 415 -31.03 20.93 -2.57
N LEU A 416 -30.67 21.54 -3.72
CA LEU A 416 -29.52 22.44 -3.80
C LEU A 416 -29.68 23.67 -2.91
N LYS A 417 -30.90 24.24 -2.87
CA LYS A 417 -31.22 25.39 -2.02
C LYS A 417 -31.12 25.02 -0.53
N SER A 418 -31.74 23.91 -0.13
CA SER A 418 -31.67 23.40 1.25
C SER A 418 -30.23 23.12 1.70
N PHE A 419 -29.43 22.46 0.85
CA PHE A 419 -28.01 22.24 1.10
C PHE A 419 -27.25 23.56 1.28
N THR A 420 -27.50 24.53 0.40
CA THR A 420 -26.86 25.85 0.43
C THR A 420 -27.20 26.59 1.73
N ASP A 421 -28.47 26.64 2.12
CA ASP A 421 -28.90 27.36 3.32
C ASP A 421 -28.30 26.74 4.58
N GLN A 422 -28.25 25.41 4.67
CA GLN A 422 -27.62 24.72 5.79
C GLN A 422 -26.10 24.92 5.82
N LEU A 423 -25.42 24.84 4.66
CA LEU A 423 -23.99 25.09 4.57
C LEU A 423 -23.66 26.52 4.99
N ARG A 424 -24.44 27.51 4.53
CA ARG A 424 -24.29 28.91 4.91
C ARG A 424 -24.44 29.10 6.42
N LYS A 425 -25.45 28.49 7.04
CA LYS A 425 -25.63 28.51 8.51
C LYS A 425 -24.40 27.96 9.24
N ILE A 426 -23.97 26.75 8.91
CA ILE A 426 -22.81 26.10 9.56
C ILE A 426 -21.51 26.87 9.32
N SER A 427 -21.33 27.42 8.11
CA SER A 427 -20.16 28.23 7.76
C SER A 427 -20.07 29.51 8.60
N LYS A 428 -21.22 30.18 8.84
CA LYS A 428 -21.33 31.36 9.71
C LYS A 428 -21.01 30.99 11.15
N ASP A 429 -21.54 29.88 11.65
CA ASP A 429 -21.27 29.40 13.01
C ASP A 429 -19.78 29.10 13.21
N ALA A 430 -19.10 28.58 12.18
CA ALA A 430 -17.67 28.32 12.16
C ALA A 430 -16.79 29.58 11.91
N GLY A 431 -17.38 30.76 11.69
CA GLY A 431 -16.64 32.00 11.43
C GLY A 431 -16.08 32.14 10.00
N MET A 432 -16.59 31.36 9.04
CA MET A 432 -16.29 31.46 7.60
C MET A 432 -17.58 31.85 6.85
N PRO A 433 -18.06 33.10 6.96
CA PRO A 433 -19.37 33.47 6.45
C PRO A 433 -19.43 33.37 4.92
N ILE A 434 -20.38 32.58 4.42
CA ILE A 434 -20.79 32.57 3.01
C ILE A 434 -21.90 33.60 2.80
N GLN A 435 -21.55 34.69 2.12
CA GLN A 435 -22.45 35.79 1.81
C GLN A 435 -23.29 35.49 0.57
N GLY A 436 -24.55 35.91 0.62
CA GLY A 436 -25.48 35.79 -0.51
C GLY A 436 -25.76 34.36 -0.96
N GLN A 437 -26.44 34.27 -2.10
CA GLN A 437 -26.63 33.06 -2.90
C GLN A 437 -25.45 32.89 -3.88
N PRO A 438 -25.20 31.69 -4.43
CA PRO A 438 -24.13 31.53 -5.42
C PRO A 438 -24.39 32.40 -6.64
N CYS A 439 -23.33 33.00 -7.20
CA CYS A 439 -23.42 33.84 -8.41
C CYS A 439 -23.77 33.02 -9.66
N PHE A 440 -23.58 31.70 -9.61
CA PHE A 440 -23.92 30.75 -10.66
C PHE A 440 -24.33 29.41 -10.06
N CYS A 441 -25.42 28.82 -10.56
CA CYS A 441 -25.86 27.48 -10.19
C CYS A 441 -26.47 26.79 -11.42
N LYS A 442 -25.78 25.79 -11.99
CA LYS A 442 -26.26 25.05 -13.17
C LYS A 442 -25.94 23.56 -13.11
N TYR A 443 -26.76 22.79 -13.81
CA TYR A 443 -26.52 21.37 -14.07
C TYR A 443 -25.60 21.19 -15.28
N ALA A 444 -24.79 20.14 -15.25
CA ALA A 444 -23.95 19.70 -16.35
C ALA A 444 -23.83 18.18 -16.38
N GLN A 445 -23.37 17.63 -17.50
CA GLN A 445 -23.14 16.20 -17.67
C GLN A 445 -21.82 15.93 -18.39
N GLY A 446 -21.20 14.80 -18.07
CA GLY A 446 -19.94 14.39 -18.68
C GLY A 446 -18.72 15.17 -18.19
N ALA A 447 -17.53 14.65 -18.48
CA ALA A 447 -16.27 15.32 -18.15
C ALA A 447 -15.99 16.50 -19.10
N ASP A 448 -16.44 16.39 -20.36
CA ASP A 448 -16.16 17.37 -21.41
C ASP A 448 -16.78 18.75 -21.16
N SER A 449 -17.80 18.83 -20.30
CA SER A 449 -18.44 20.10 -19.93
C SER A 449 -17.72 20.86 -18.80
N VAL A 450 -16.76 20.24 -18.11
CA VAL A 450 -16.03 20.85 -16.99
C VAL A 450 -15.20 22.05 -17.45
N GLU A 451 -14.34 21.87 -18.45
CA GLU A 451 -13.42 22.91 -18.89
C GLU A 451 -14.15 24.14 -19.48
N PRO A 452 -15.12 23.98 -20.41
CA PRO A 452 -15.87 25.12 -20.93
C PRO A 452 -16.60 25.89 -19.82
N MET A 453 -17.25 25.18 -18.89
CA MET A 453 -17.95 25.81 -17.77
C MET A 453 -16.99 26.58 -16.86
N PHE A 454 -15.83 26.01 -16.52
CA PHE A 454 -14.89 26.69 -15.63
C PHE A 454 -14.23 27.89 -16.28
N ARG A 455 -13.91 27.82 -17.59
CA ARG A 455 -13.44 28.98 -18.36
C ARG A 455 -14.48 30.10 -18.36
N HIS A 456 -15.74 29.77 -18.60
CA HIS A 456 -16.84 30.73 -18.51
C HIS A 456 -16.92 31.36 -17.11
N LEU A 457 -16.93 30.54 -16.06
CA LEU A 457 -16.97 31.01 -14.68
C LEU A 457 -15.83 31.98 -14.34
N LYS A 458 -14.59 31.65 -14.73
CA LYS A 458 -13.41 32.49 -14.48
C LYS A 458 -13.47 33.83 -15.19
N ASN A 459 -13.97 33.85 -16.43
CA ASN A 459 -13.99 35.05 -17.25
C ASN A 459 -15.20 35.95 -16.94
N THR A 460 -16.32 35.38 -16.52
CA THR A 460 -17.58 36.10 -16.28
C THR A 460 -17.67 36.66 -14.87
N TYR A 461 -17.19 35.94 -13.86
CA TYR A 461 -17.33 36.33 -12.45
C TYR A 461 -15.99 36.78 -11.86
N SER A 462 -15.70 38.08 -12.00
CA SER A 462 -14.52 38.68 -11.38
C SER A 462 -14.51 38.46 -9.86
N GLY A 463 -13.36 38.06 -9.31
CA GLY A 463 -13.21 37.77 -7.88
C GLY A 463 -13.83 36.45 -7.42
N LEU A 464 -14.22 35.53 -8.32
CA LEU A 464 -14.73 34.20 -7.95
C LEU A 464 -13.75 33.44 -7.04
N GLN A 465 -14.18 33.11 -5.83
CA GLN A 465 -13.36 32.47 -4.81
C GLN A 465 -13.46 30.94 -4.83
N LEU A 466 -14.65 30.39 -5.10
CA LEU A 466 -14.91 28.95 -4.94
C LEU A 466 -15.92 28.42 -5.95
N VAL A 467 -15.66 27.23 -6.48
CA VAL A 467 -16.66 26.41 -7.17
C VAL A 467 -16.96 25.15 -6.36
N ILE A 468 -18.20 25.02 -5.87
CA ILE A 468 -18.70 23.78 -5.27
C ILE A 468 -19.20 22.87 -6.39
N VAL A 469 -18.67 21.66 -6.46
CA VAL A 469 -19.00 20.69 -7.52
C VAL A 469 -19.74 19.50 -6.95
N ILE A 470 -20.96 19.24 -7.41
CA ILE A 470 -21.78 18.12 -6.92
C ILE A 470 -21.63 16.94 -7.87
N LEU A 471 -21.26 15.77 -7.34
CA LEU A 471 -20.94 14.58 -8.13
C LEU A 471 -21.88 13.40 -7.82
N PRO A 472 -22.28 12.59 -8.82
CA PRO A 472 -23.21 11.47 -8.63
C PRO A 472 -22.61 10.26 -7.90
N GLY A 473 -21.33 10.29 -7.51
CA GLY A 473 -20.61 9.18 -6.92
C GLY A 473 -19.19 9.07 -7.49
N LYS A 474 -18.74 7.84 -7.78
CA LYS A 474 -17.47 7.60 -8.46
C LYS A 474 -17.65 7.90 -9.95
N THR A 475 -16.95 8.91 -10.46
CA THR A 475 -17.10 9.40 -11.84
C THR A 475 -15.76 9.95 -12.35
N PRO A 476 -15.44 9.84 -13.66
CA PRO A 476 -14.27 10.48 -14.25
C PRO A 476 -14.28 12.01 -14.11
N VAL A 477 -15.46 12.62 -13.94
CA VAL A 477 -15.62 14.08 -13.76
C VAL A 477 -14.78 14.61 -12.60
N TYR A 478 -14.59 13.84 -11.51
CA TYR A 478 -13.76 14.29 -10.39
C TYR A 478 -12.31 14.59 -10.82
N ALA A 479 -11.71 13.70 -11.61
CA ALA A 479 -10.34 13.87 -12.08
C ALA A 479 -10.22 15.08 -13.00
N GLU A 480 -11.21 15.27 -13.87
CA GLU A 480 -11.24 16.39 -14.80
C GLU A 480 -11.43 17.74 -14.10
N VAL A 481 -12.31 17.81 -13.09
CA VAL A 481 -12.48 18.99 -12.23
C VAL A 481 -11.16 19.38 -11.55
N LYS A 482 -10.38 18.39 -11.11
CA LYS A 482 -9.08 18.63 -10.46
C LYS A 482 -8.01 19.03 -11.47
N ARG A 483 -7.96 18.41 -12.64
CA ARG A 483 -7.07 18.82 -13.74
C ARG A 483 -7.34 20.28 -14.13
N VAL A 484 -8.59 20.61 -14.46
CA VAL A 484 -8.95 21.97 -14.90
C VAL A 484 -8.76 22.99 -13.78
N GLY A 485 -9.26 22.69 -12.57
CA GLY A 485 -9.19 23.60 -11.44
C GLY A 485 -7.77 23.82 -10.93
N ASP A 486 -7.03 22.74 -10.64
CA ASP A 486 -5.76 22.83 -9.91
C ASP A 486 -4.57 23.08 -10.85
N THR A 487 -4.62 22.68 -12.13
CA THR A 487 -3.46 22.80 -13.06
C THR A 487 -3.67 23.76 -14.22
N LEU A 488 -4.89 23.86 -14.78
CA LEU A 488 -5.13 24.69 -15.98
C LEU A 488 -5.54 26.12 -15.64
N LEU A 489 -6.52 26.28 -14.74
CA LEU A 489 -7.14 27.58 -14.48
C LEU A 489 -6.80 28.17 -13.10
N GLY A 490 -6.27 27.39 -12.17
CA GLY A 490 -5.92 27.86 -10.83
C GLY A 490 -7.13 28.32 -10.02
N MET A 491 -8.22 27.53 -10.04
CA MET A 491 -9.48 27.84 -9.36
C MET A 491 -9.72 26.89 -8.18
N ALA A 492 -10.09 27.43 -7.02
CA ALA A 492 -10.40 26.60 -5.87
C ALA A 492 -11.72 25.83 -6.08
N THR A 493 -11.64 24.50 -5.97
CA THR A 493 -12.78 23.59 -6.19
C THR A 493 -13.06 22.73 -4.97
N GLN A 494 -14.33 22.61 -4.58
CA GLN A 494 -14.77 21.71 -3.51
C GLN A 494 -15.84 20.75 -4.01
N CYS A 495 -15.46 19.48 -4.21
CA CYS A 495 -16.39 18.45 -4.64
C CYS A 495 -17.20 17.88 -3.46
N VAL A 496 -18.48 17.59 -3.68
CA VAL A 496 -19.38 16.96 -2.70
C VAL A 496 -20.16 15.86 -3.41
N GLN A 497 -20.28 14.68 -2.78
CA GLN A 497 -21.13 13.62 -3.34
C GLN A 497 -22.60 13.96 -3.15
N VAL A 498 -23.42 13.66 -4.15
CA VAL A 498 -24.86 13.97 -4.17
C VAL A 498 -25.60 13.43 -2.94
N LYS A 499 -25.22 12.24 -2.42
CA LYS A 499 -25.82 11.69 -1.20
C LYS A 499 -25.65 12.60 0.04
N ASN A 500 -24.55 13.35 0.12
CA ASN A 500 -24.27 14.28 1.21
C ASN A 500 -24.90 15.67 0.98
N VAL A 501 -25.42 15.92 -0.22
CA VAL A 501 -26.23 17.11 -0.56
C VAL A 501 -27.70 16.82 -0.29
N VAL A 502 -28.18 15.64 -0.70
CA VAL A 502 -29.56 15.17 -0.47
C VAL A 502 -29.82 14.98 1.03
N LYS A 503 -28.89 14.32 1.73
CA LYS A 503 -28.97 14.11 3.18
C LYS A 503 -27.77 14.76 3.86
N THR A 504 -27.95 16.00 4.26
CA THR A 504 -26.96 16.78 5.00
C THR A 504 -26.91 16.34 6.46
N SER A 505 -25.75 16.51 7.09
CA SER A 505 -25.60 16.46 8.54
C SER A 505 -24.69 17.60 9.00
N PRO A 506 -24.94 18.21 10.18
CA PRO A 506 -24.09 19.29 10.69
C PRO A 506 -22.61 18.91 10.76
N GLN A 507 -22.31 17.66 11.14
CA GLN A 507 -20.94 17.15 11.19
C GLN A 507 -20.28 17.13 9.80
N THR A 508 -20.99 16.64 8.78
CA THR A 508 -20.46 16.59 7.40
C THR A 508 -20.23 17.98 6.84
N LEU A 509 -21.17 18.91 7.08
CA LEU A 509 -21.06 20.30 6.63
C LEU A 509 -19.95 21.05 7.37
N SER A 510 -19.77 20.81 8.68
CA SER A 510 -18.66 21.36 9.46
C SER A 510 -17.32 20.88 8.92
N ASN A 511 -17.17 19.57 8.68
CA ASN A 511 -15.99 19.00 8.03
C ASN A 511 -15.75 19.53 6.61
N LEU A 512 -16.82 19.88 5.89
CA LEU A 512 -16.71 20.54 4.58
C LEU A 512 -16.15 21.97 4.71
N CYS A 513 -16.63 22.73 5.70
CA CYS A 513 -16.14 24.08 6.01
C CYS A 513 -14.65 24.07 6.38
N LEU A 514 -14.17 23.05 7.13
CA LEU A 514 -12.74 22.89 7.42
C LEU A 514 -11.88 22.90 6.15
N LYS A 515 -12.36 22.24 5.09
CA LYS A 515 -11.64 22.11 3.82
C LYS A 515 -11.75 23.36 2.97
N ILE A 516 -12.93 24.00 2.95
CA ILE A 516 -13.16 25.23 2.20
C ILE A 516 -12.28 26.34 2.76
N ASN A 517 -12.29 26.55 4.08
CA ASN A 517 -11.52 27.62 4.71
C ASN A 517 -10.03 27.54 4.37
N VAL A 518 -9.43 26.34 4.49
CA VAL A 518 -8.02 26.10 4.16
C VAL A 518 -7.72 26.35 2.68
N LYS A 519 -8.60 25.91 1.77
CA LYS A 519 -8.41 26.12 0.32
C LYS A 519 -8.43 27.59 -0.08
N LEU A 520 -9.17 28.41 0.68
CA LEU A 520 -9.25 29.85 0.45
C LEU A 520 -8.20 30.63 1.28
N GLY A 521 -7.25 29.94 1.91
CA GLY A 521 -6.12 30.55 2.61
C GLY A 521 -6.35 30.86 4.09
N GLY A 522 -7.48 30.44 4.65
CA GLY A 522 -7.80 30.58 6.07
C GLY A 522 -7.00 29.63 6.97
N ILE A 523 -7.04 29.91 8.27
CA ILE A 523 -6.41 29.12 9.34
C ILE A 523 -7.52 28.59 10.25
N ASN A 524 -7.66 27.27 10.33
CA ASN A 524 -8.75 26.68 11.12
C ASN A 524 -8.50 26.84 12.62
N ASN A 525 -7.32 26.44 13.08
CA ASN A 525 -6.85 26.57 14.46
C ASN A 525 -5.31 26.56 14.45
N ILE A 526 -4.73 26.87 15.61
CA ILE A 526 -3.28 26.82 15.84
C ILE A 526 -2.98 26.09 17.13
N LEU A 527 -1.74 25.58 17.28
CA LEU A 527 -1.25 25.16 18.58
C LEU A 527 -1.17 26.37 19.53
N VAL A 528 -1.58 26.19 20.79
CA VAL A 528 -1.46 27.24 21.80
C VAL A 528 0.01 27.71 21.89
N PRO A 529 0.32 28.99 21.58
CA PRO A 529 1.70 29.39 21.29
C PRO A 529 2.73 29.16 22.40
N HIS A 530 2.32 29.32 23.67
CA HIS A 530 3.19 29.20 24.84
C HIS A 530 3.42 27.75 25.30
N GLN A 531 2.67 26.77 24.78
CA GLN A 531 2.88 25.33 25.05
C GLN A 531 3.79 24.66 24.02
N ARG A 532 4.27 25.41 23.03
CA ARG A 532 5.11 24.89 21.96
C ARG A 532 6.55 24.69 22.43
N PRO A 533 7.27 23.70 21.88
CA PRO A 533 8.67 23.48 22.21
C PRO A 533 9.56 24.66 21.81
N SER A 534 10.73 24.77 22.44
CA SER A 534 11.69 25.88 22.25
C SER A 534 12.17 26.06 20.80
N VAL A 535 12.06 25.03 19.94
CA VAL A 535 12.38 25.11 18.51
C VAL A 535 11.63 26.25 17.79
N PHE A 536 10.46 26.65 18.29
CA PHE A 536 9.64 27.74 17.75
C PHE A 536 10.13 29.15 18.12
N GLN A 537 11.14 29.27 18.98
CA GLN A 537 11.73 30.57 19.36
C GLN A 537 12.57 31.17 18.23
N GLN A 538 12.97 30.37 17.25
CA GLN A 538 13.65 30.81 16.04
C GLN A 538 12.86 30.37 14.81
N PRO A 539 13.03 31.02 13.65
CA PRO A 539 12.38 30.60 12.42
C PRO A 539 12.71 29.14 12.09
N VAL A 540 11.68 28.33 11.91
CA VAL A 540 11.79 26.90 11.59
C VAL A 540 10.78 26.56 10.50
N ILE A 541 11.21 25.74 9.52
CA ILE A 541 10.34 25.20 8.49
C ILE A 541 10.14 23.69 8.73
N PHE A 542 8.90 23.24 8.69
CA PHE A 542 8.52 21.83 8.74
C PHE A 542 8.26 21.34 7.34
N LEU A 543 8.99 20.32 6.93
CA LEU A 543 8.87 19.68 5.64
C LEU A 543 8.27 18.28 5.81
N GLY A 544 7.36 17.90 4.92
CA GLY A 544 6.81 16.56 4.84
C GLY A 544 7.01 16.00 3.42
N ALA A 545 7.51 14.77 3.31
CA ALA A 545 7.86 14.16 2.03
C ALA A 545 7.34 12.72 1.90
N ASP A 546 6.76 12.39 0.75
CA ASP A 546 6.25 11.05 0.42
C ASP A 546 6.52 10.70 -1.05
N VAL A 547 6.64 9.40 -1.32
CA VAL A 547 6.71 8.84 -2.67
C VAL A 547 5.61 7.79 -2.83
N THR A 548 4.72 8.04 -3.78
CA THR A 548 3.66 7.09 -4.15
C THR A 548 4.05 6.33 -5.41
N HIS A 549 4.11 5.00 -5.29
CA HIS A 549 4.37 4.10 -6.42
C HIS A 549 3.11 3.69 -7.17
N PRO A 550 3.25 3.31 -8.45
CA PRO A 550 2.14 2.73 -9.20
C PRO A 550 1.70 1.38 -8.61
N PRO A 551 0.45 0.94 -8.90
CA PRO A 551 -0.04 -0.37 -8.46
C PRO A 551 0.92 -1.51 -8.78
N ALA A 552 0.94 -2.55 -7.94
CA ALA A 552 1.80 -3.71 -8.16
C ALA A 552 1.51 -4.36 -9.53
N GLY A 553 2.58 -4.72 -10.26
CA GLY A 553 2.51 -5.26 -11.63
C GLY A 553 2.48 -4.20 -12.74
N ASP A 554 2.29 -2.92 -12.42
CA ASP A 554 2.49 -1.83 -13.39
C ASP A 554 3.97 -1.41 -13.38
N GLY A 555 4.60 -1.49 -14.55
CA GLY A 555 5.98 -1.08 -14.79
C GLY A 555 6.11 0.13 -15.72
N LYS A 556 4.99 0.70 -16.19
CA LYS A 556 4.99 1.82 -17.14
C LYS A 556 4.71 3.15 -16.45
N LYS A 557 3.83 3.17 -15.45
CA LYS A 557 3.45 4.40 -14.75
C LYS A 557 4.61 4.92 -13.87
N PRO A 558 4.84 6.23 -13.82
CA PRO A 558 5.88 6.83 -12.97
C PRO A 558 5.53 6.70 -11.48
N SER A 559 6.53 6.88 -10.63
CA SER A 559 6.30 7.20 -9.21
C SER A 559 6.13 8.71 -9.05
N ILE A 560 5.40 9.13 -8.03
CA ILE A 560 5.14 10.55 -7.77
C ILE A 560 5.76 10.90 -6.43
N ALA A 561 6.70 11.84 -6.43
CA ALA A 561 7.28 12.42 -5.22
C ALA A 561 6.58 13.73 -4.88
N ALA A 562 6.25 13.93 -3.61
CA ALA A 562 5.64 15.16 -3.12
C ALA A 562 6.38 15.65 -1.88
N VAL A 563 6.66 16.95 -1.83
CA VAL A 563 7.25 17.62 -0.67
C VAL A 563 6.42 18.85 -0.34
N VAL A 564 5.98 18.96 0.90
CA VAL A 564 5.27 20.12 1.44
C VAL A 564 6.13 20.86 2.45
N GLY A 565 5.90 22.16 2.60
CA GLY A 565 6.57 22.97 3.61
C GLY A 565 5.60 23.89 4.35
N SER A 566 5.74 24.04 5.66
CA SER A 566 4.99 25.01 6.46
C SER A 566 5.31 26.43 6.02
N MET A 567 4.34 27.35 6.01
CA MET A 567 4.48 28.71 5.46
C MET A 567 4.24 29.83 6.49
N ASP A 568 4.09 29.46 7.76
CA ASP A 568 3.87 30.38 8.87
C ASP A 568 4.50 29.80 10.16
N ALA A 569 4.57 30.62 11.21
CA ALA A 569 5.11 30.21 12.49
C ALA A 569 4.13 29.36 13.33
N HIS A 570 2.90 29.12 12.87
CA HIS A 570 1.87 28.38 13.61
C HIS A 570 1.99 26.86 13.54
N PRO A 571 2.89 26.30 12.72
CA PRO A 571 2.80 25.90 11.30
C PRO A 571 1.43 25.33 10.87
N SER A 572 0.53 26.18 10.39
CA SER A 572 -0.80 25.77 9.95
C SER A 572 -0.93 25.68 8.43
N ARG A 573 -0.45 26.68 7.69
CA ARG A 573 -0.49 26.69 6.22
C ARG A 573 0.72 25.96 5.64
N TYR A 574 0.49 25.22 4.56
CA TYR A 574 1.53 24.51 3.81
C TYR A 574 1.45 24.82 2.32
N CYS A 575 2.60 24.93 1.66
CA CYS A 575 2.72 24.88 0.20
C CYS A 575 3.25 23.52 -0.22
N ALA A 576 2.97 23.11 -1.46
CA ALA A 576 3.32 21.80 -2.00
C ALA A 576 4.13 21.91 -3.28
N THR A 577 5.06 20.98 -3.45
CA THR A 577 5.79 20.70 -4.69
C THR A 577 5.59 19.23 -5.03
N VAL A 578 5.47 18.91 -6.32
CA VAL A 578 5.23 17.54 -6.80
C VAL A 578 6.02 17.27 -8.07
N ARG A 579 6.58 16.06 -8.20
CA ARG A 579 7.39 15.63 -9.34
C ARG A 579 7.04 14.20 -9.72
N VAL A 580 7.11 13.92 -11.03
CA VAL A 580 7.10 12.54 -11.54
C VAL A 580 8.53 12.05 -11.65
N GLN A 581 8.76 10.80 -11.26
CA GLN A 581 10.08 10.17 -11.33
C GLN A 581 9.97 8.72 -11.80
N ARG A 582 11.12 8.07 -11.99
CA ARG A 582 11.18 6.71 -12.54
C ARG A 582 10.27 5.75 -11.76
N PRO A 583 9.63 4.77 -12.43
CA PRO A 583 8.78 3.79 -11.76
C PRO A 583 9.52 3.08 -10.62
N ARG A 584 8.90 3.03 -9.43
CA ARG A 584 9.40 2.35 -8.22
C ARG A 584 10.72 2.89 -7.67
N GLN A 585 11.11 4.11 -8.03
CA GLN A 585 12.23 4.81 -7.40
C GLN A 585 11.77 5.45 -6.09
N GLU A 586 12.40 5.10 -4.97
CA GLU A 586 12.08 5.63 -3.63
C GLU A 586 12.79 6.95 -3.33
N ILE A 587 14.02 7.14 -3.81
CA ILE A 587 14.79 8.38 -3.61
C ILE A 587 14.10 9.52 -4.37
N ILE A 588 13.81 10.64 -3.70
CA ILE A 588 13.25 11.83 -4.34
C ILE A 588 14.33 12.49 -5.20
N GLN A 589 14.21 12.34 -6.52
CA GLN A 589 15.27 12.74 -7.46
C GLN A 589 15.47 14.26 -7.50
N ASP A 590 14.39 15.03 -7.52
CA ASP A 590 14.39 16.50 -7.65
C ASP A 590 14.31 17.22 -6.29
N LEU A 591 14.72 16.56 -5.19
CA LEU A 591 14.51 17.08 -3.84
C LEU A 591 15.14 18.47 -3.64
N ALA A 592 16.33 18.71 -4.18
CA ALA A 592 17.03 19.99 -4.04
C ALA A 592 16.19 21.16 -4.60
N SER A 593 15.65 21.01 -5.81
CA SER A 593 14.76 22.01 -6.42
C SER A 593 13.47 22.21 -5.61
N MET A 594 12.85 21.11 -5.17
CA MET A 594 11.60 21.14 -4.40
C MET A 594 11.79 21.89 -3.07
N VAL A 595 12.88 21.61 -2.35
CA VAL A 595 13.22 22.28 -1.10
C VAL A 595 13.56 23.76 -1.34
N ARG A 596 14.30 24.07 -2.40
CA ARG A 596 14.63 25.45 -2.79
C ARG A 596 13.36 26.29 -3.01
N GLU A 597 12.40 25.76 -3.76
CA GLU A 597 11.10 26.43 -3.99
C GLU A 597 10.37 26.73 -2.68
N LEU A 598 10.32 25.75 -1.77
CA LEU A 598 9.66 25.88 -0.47
C LEU A 598 10.36 26.88 0.45
N LEU A 599 11.70 26.92 0.46
CA LEU A 599 12.47 27.90 1.23
C LEU A 599 12.25 29.33 0.72
N ILE A 600 12.24 29.53 -0.60
CA ILE A 600 11.91 30.82 -1.21
C ILE A 600 10.49 31.25 -0.82
N GLN A 601 9.53 30.32 -0.91
CA GLN A 601 8.13 30.62 -0.58
C GLN A 601 7.94 30.93 0.91
N PHE A 602 8.63 30.20 1.79
CA PHE A 602 8.65 30.48 3.23
C PHE A 602 9.16 31.89 3.50
N TYR A 603 10.27 32.30 2.88
CA TYR A 603 10.81 33.64 3.04
C TYR A 603 9.85 34.71 2.51
N LYS A 604 9.17 34.47 1.37
CA LYS A 604 8.14 35.38 0.86
C LYS A 604 6.96 35.54 1.83
N SER A 605 6.53 34.44 2.46
CA SER A 605 5.38 34.43 3.37
C SER A 605 5.69 34.97 4.77
N THR A 606 6.89 34.75 5.29
CA THR A 606 7.24 35.07 6.68
C THR A 606 8.24 36.21 6.83
N ARG A 607 9.00 36.52 5.78
CA ARG A 607 10.19 37.40 5.79
C ARG A 607 11.33 36.92 6.69
N PHE A 608 11.29 35.65 7.12
CA PHE A 608 12.36 35.02 7.87
C PHE A 608 13.05 33.93 7.06
N LYS A 609 14.36 33.79 7.25
CA LYS A 609 15.13 32.63 6.79
C LYS A 609 15.06 31.55 7.87
N PRO A 610 14.67 30.30 7.57
CA PRO A 610 14.68 29.22 8.56
C PRO A 610 16.08 29.00 9.13
N THR A 611 16.20 28.99 10.45
CA THR A 611 17.43 28.56 11.14
C THR A 611 17.49 27.03 11.30
N ARG A 612 16.33 26.37 11.18
CA ARG A 612 16.15 24.93 11.29
C ARG A 612 15.20 24.41 10.23
N ILE A 613 15.50 23.22 9.71
CA ILE A 613 14.67 22.43 8.81
C ILE A 613 14.34 21.11 9.51
N ILE A 614 13.05 20.87 9.77
CA ILE A 614 12.57 19.60 10.33
C ILE A 614 11.91 18.81 9.20
N PHE A 615 12.55 17.73 8.76
CA PHE A 615 12.14 16.95 7.58
C PHE A 615 11.53 15.61 8.00
N TYR A 616 10.23 15.43 7.80
CA TYR A 616 9.51 14.19 7.99
C TYR A 616 9.37 13.43 6.67
N ARG A 617 10.03 12.28 6.55
CA ARG A 617 10.05 11.43 5.35
C ARG A 617 9.21 10.17 5.57
N ASP A 618 8.06 10.03 4.90
CA ASP A 618 7.18 8.86 5.04
C ASP A 618 7.67 7.66 4.21
N GLY A 619 7.35 6.42 4.62
CA GLY A 619 7.30 5.27 3.70
C GLY A 619 8.62 4.59 3.33
N VAL A 620 9.77 5.12 3.73
CA VAL A 620 11.08 4.51 3.43
C VAL A 620 11.25 3.21 4.22
N SER A 621 11.75 2.15 3.56
CA SER A 621 12.07 0.88 4.23
C SER A 621 13.43 0.91 4.91
N GLU A 622 13.61 0.14 6.00
CA GLU A 622 14.86 0.09 6.78
C GLU A 622 16.08 -0.26 5.91
N GLY A 623 15.91 -1.19 4.96
CA GLY A 623 16.97 -1.60 4.05
C GLY A 623 17.43 -0.50 3.08
N GLN A 624 16.70 0.62 3.01
CA GLN A 624 17.01 1.76 2.15
C GLN A 624 17.39 3.02 2.93
N PHE A 625 17.34 3.01 4.27
CA PHE A 625 17.57 4.20 5.10
C PHE A 625 18.88 4.91 4.76
N ARG A 626 19.99 4.19 4.69
CA ARG A 626 21.31 4.78 4.43
C ARG A 626 21.38 5.44 3.05
N GLN A 627 20.91 4.74 2.01
CA GLN A 627 20.94 5.24 0.64
C GLN A 627 20.04 6.49 0.49
N VAL A 628 18.83 6.43 1.03
CA VAL A 628 17.87 7.53 0.96
C VAL A 628 18.37 8.73 1.76
N LEU A 629 18.80 8.51 3.02
CA LEU A 629 19.35 9.57 3.86
C LEU A 629 20.53 10.27 3.20
N TYR A 630 21.49 9.50 2.66
CA TYR A 630 22.68 10.05 2.02
C TYR A 630 22.30 10.99 0.86
N CYS A 631 21.49 10.51 -0.08
CA CYS A 631 21.09 11.31 -1.24
C CYS A 631 20.21 12.51 -0.85
N GLU A 632 19.18 12.28 -0.02
CA GLU A 632 18.18 13.32 0.30
C GLU A 632 18.74 14.40 1.24
N LEU A 633 19.59 14.04 2.21
CA LEU A 633 20.23 15.04 3.07
C LEU A 633 21.19 15.94 2.30
N LEU A 634 21.95 15.38 1.35
CA LEU A 634 22.81 16.17 0.47
C LEU A 634 21.99 17.13 -0.40
N ALA A 635 20.87 16.67 -0.95
CA ALA A 635 19.97 17.51 -1.75
C ALA A 635 19.37 18.68 -0.93
N ILE A 636 19.01 18.46 0.34
CA ILE A 636 18.53 19.53 1.23
C ILE A 636 19.64 20.57 1.47
N ARG A 637 20.88 20.11 1.70
CA ARG A 637 22.05 21.00 1.87
C ARG A 637 22.36 21.78 0.61
N GLU A 638 22.33 21.12 -0.55
CA GLU A 638 22.51 21.74 -1.87
C GLU A 638 21.47 22.84 -2.11
N ALA A 639 20.20 22.59 -1.77
CA ALA A 639 19.15 23.60 -1.87
C ALA A 639 19.48 24.86 -1.06
N CYS A 640 19.99 24.70 0.17
CA CYS A 640 20.37 25.81 1.04
C CYS A 640 21.57 26.60 0.47
N ILE A 641 22.66 25.90 0.13
CA ILE A 641 23.89 26.51 -0.43
C ILE A 641 23.61 27.23 -1.76
N SER A 642 22.71 26.67 -2.58
CA SER A 642 22.33 27.27 -3.87
C SER A 642 21.55 28.59 -3.73
N LEU A 643 20.95 28.85 -2.56
CA LEU A 643 20.25 30.10 -2.26
C LEU A 643 21.20 31.16 -1.73
N GLU A 644 22.15 30.75 -0.88
CA GLU A 644 23.16 31.63 -0.27
C GLU A 644 24.35 30.79 0.21
N LYS A 645 25.57 31.22 -0.13
CA LYS A 645 26.81 30.44 0.00
C LYS A 645 27.04 29.84 1.39
N ASP A 646 26.71 30.60 2.44
CA ASP A 646 26.95 30.22 3.84
C ASP A 646 25.66 29.90 4.62
N TYR A 647 24.53 29.75 3.91
CA TYR A 647 23.27 29.41 4.54
C TYR A 647 23.21 27.92 4.92
N GLN A 648 23.50 27.64 6.18
CA GLN A 648 23.62 26.29 6.75
C GLN A 648 22.66 26.08 7.93
N PRO A 649 21.34 26.02 7.70
CA PRO A 649 20.38 25.76 8.77
C PRO A 649 20.58 24.36 9.37
N GLY A 650 20.28 24.19 10.66
CA GLY A 650 20.29 22.87 11.30
C GLY A 650 19.22 21.97 10.70
N ILE A 651 19.59 20.77 10.22
CA ILE A 651 18.66 19.81 9.59
C ILE A 651 18.40 18.65 10.54
N THR A 652 17.13 18.40 10.86
CA THR A 652 16.68 17.20 11.56
C THR A 652 15.92 16.32 10.58
N TYR A 653 16.43 15.11 10.33
CA TYR A 653 15.84 14.16 9.38
C TYR A 653 15.13 13.02 10.13
N ILE A 654 13.83 12.87 9.91
CA ILE A 654 12.99 11.91 10.63
C ILE A 654 12.26 11.03 9.62
N VAL A 655 12.57 9.74 9.61
CA VAL A 655 11.76 8.77 8.84
C VAL A 655 10.52 8.41 9.65
N VAL A 656 9.35 8.51 9.03
CA VAL A 656 8.06 8.11 9.59
C VAL A 656 7.61 6.84 8.89
N GLN A 657 7.31 5.80 9.65
CA GLN A 657 6.81 4.54 9.10
C GLN A 657 5.46 4.22 9.71
N LYS A 658 4.40 4.26 8.89
CA LYS A 658 3.07 3.80 9.29
C LYS A 658 2.86 2.30 9.04
N ARG A 659 3.51 1.76 8.01
CA ARG A 659 3.32 0.38 7.55
C ARG A 659 4.37 -0.54 8.17
N HIS A 660 4.14 -0.91 9.43
CA HIS A 660 4.96 -1.89 10.17
C HIS A 660 4.08 -2.90 10.91
N HIS A 661 4.73 -3.93 11.45
CA HIS A 661 4.07 -5.02 12.18
C HIS A 661 4.16 -4.91 13.70
N THR A 662 4.81 -3.88 14.25
CA THR A 662 4.76 -3.61 15.69
C THR A 662 3.33 -3.25 16.12
N ARG A 663 2.84 -3.90 17.18
CA ARG A 663 1.56 -3.63 17.84
C ARG A 663 1.79 -3.41 19.33
N LEU A 664 1.02 -2.51 19.93
CA LEU A 664 1.03 -2.22 21.36
C LEU A 664 -0.37 -2.47 21.91
N PHE A 665 -0.45 -3.18 23.04
CA PHE A 665 -1.69 -3.55 23.69
C PHE A 665 -1.66 -3.09 25.14
N CYS A 666 -2.82 -2.73 25.70
CA CYS A 666 -2.93 -2.40 27.13
C CYS A 666 -2.76 -3.67 27.96
N ALA A 667 -1.78 -3.67 28.88
CA ALA A 667 -1.58 -4.75 29.82
C ALA A 667 -2.72 -4.83 30.83
N ASP A 668 -3.12 -3.67 31.39
CA ASP A 668 -4.31 -3.57 32.23
C ASP A 668 -5.59 -3.58 31.37
N LYS A 669 -6.56 -4.39 31.77
CA LYS A 669 -7.88 -4.45 31.15
C LYS A 669 -8.69 -3.18 31.39
N ASN A 670 -8.46 -2.47 32.50
CA ASN A 670 -9.19 -1.25 32.85
C ASN A 670 -8.79 -0.06 31.97
N GLU A 671 -7.56 -0.04 31.47
CA GLU A 671 -7.07 0.98 30.53
C GLU A 671 -7.49 0.73 29.08
N ARG A 672 -8.14 -0.42 28.80
CA ARG A 672 -8.66 -0.71 27.47
C ARG A 672 -9.76 0.28 27.15
N VAL A 673 -9.51 1.15 26.17
CA VAL A 673 -10.53 2.06 25.64
C VAL A 673 -11.70 1.21 25.14
N ARG A 674 -12.86 1.33 25.79
CA ARG A 674 -14.11 0.76 25.27
C ARG A 674 -14.44 1.52 23.98
N THR A 675 -14.06 0.96 22.84
CA THR A 675 -14.58 1.43 21.55
C THR A 675 -16.10 1.26 21.58
N ARG A 676 -16.84 2.37 21.73
CA ARG A 676 -18.26 2.40 21.37
C ARG A 676 -18.30 2.12 19.87
N THR A 677 -18.67 0.89 19.51
CA THR A 677 -19.03 0.49 18.15
C THR A 677 -20.13 1.37 17.59
#